data_AF-A0A484HGQ0-F1
#
_entry.id   AF-A0A484HGQ0-F1
#
_cell.length_a   1.000
_cell.length_b   1.000
_cell.length_c   1.000
_cell.angle_alpha   90.00
_cell.angle_beta   90.00
_cell.angle_gamma   90.00
#
_symmetry.space_group_name_H-M   'P 1'
#
loop_
_entity.id
_entity.type
_entity.pdbx_description
1 polymer ?
#
loop_
_entity_poly.entity_id
_entity_poly.type
_entity_poly.pdbx_seq_one_letter_code
_entity_poly.pdbx_strand_id
1 'polypeptide(L)'
;MAFWAYKPQTQDGANVIIDNQLIMSSEEREVYKGLSKIGDRVATLYLDSLKIIHYDFGTVSNLIGHTAREIDSSLRNILEDKKIKKKTQENLEKTKLLQQYEDDFKAKDILYDDLKECTGHIASILTALDVELDSDFAKEWISIGVKFVKFAHKRYSLNEEVELEEISKLWSRYEKILFRLIGNDYFLVNQIDRILRHKKPRSETINALPNLLDSKARYSYFFNKLEPIHWLKVLKYPDSIKAKDGKDWFAPDQNPSPIESSEQPGSFTTPHWYSLDYLENVAKVNAESPEEEITNTLVKVIDSIIDYTGGNGKRIDNYRTDWMLTKIIFNLPKESISKKYIGFIGIALESKWGIDLVDSEISKTVLPKLIQDQSKDLILELLNAIFKYNVTKRELEGTRLFSYYSTMERYCLKEALDKHKPPIAELCGVEATEIALKKISEIVRQDGFQFGIVKIPTIEDHPQTSFPDDYECQLVHFVRDMFEAAQPDQIKGKVKKLLEQEHPIFKRLAIHVINHHYQELKKLFWNWVKGNFNSSSEIKHEVRELLRVNCSTFSEKEIGKILDYIENAEYYVPDKMFDGSNVDAEEWLASYKKEWLSALLKTENSKIKESYEKYEKISPVEIKHPGFSSWHEGGFVEQLSPIEPAVLLQMSNEEIVKYLNDFKQEDFHSLKRISQRGLCQTFESDVAEHPIRFLNNLKPFQEAKPVYQYSLLQGLKNAWEKEKSFSWNNLFDFVSTIIDQDNFWQKEYEGANYREWIISEIARLIEAGTRSDEHAFEPELLPQVGKTLLTLVSRTKTDYGTLVTNNIINWTLNSTKGKIFSAMVNHSLRWARVSKKERWIKEIKDDFTQRLNREFEPSRAFSVILGQYLVNLYWLDKEWVQENINRIFPKDNDTCWQDAFSAYLFHSRAIYPDIYPLLKETGHFQKALKVAFEDSLAPKKLVQTICAAYINDLEKLDEAKSLINKLIQNKNSDQLSWMITFLEGFGKRDDDFAKEIKTKIKPLWRELYNALKDEDNREFKRILFKSAKNWLMLINEIDDEIFKWLQLSFGHIDFIKRYNYFRLPDYLLWHAKKTPKKVGKLYLTILEADGYPTHPEDVIKELVQTIHDQGEKKLAKKICEKYAEKGIMFLREFYNTVSGGVKMYDK
;
A
#
# COMPACT_ATOMS: atom_id res chain seq x y z
N MET A 1 65.71 5.65 -9.88
CA MET A 1 65.08 4.46 -9.28
C MET A 1 63.67 4.34 -9.83
N ALA A 2 63.58 3.94 -11.09
CA ALA A 2 62.34 3.62 -11.78
C ALA A 2 62.19 2.10 -11.79
N PHE A 3 60.98 1.59 -11.54
CA PHE A 3 60.35 0.40 -12.14
C PHE A 3 59.23 -0.06 -11.21
N TRP A 4 57.99 0.38 -11.44
CA TRP A 4 56.76 -0.39 -11.19
C TRP A 4 55.64 0.28 -12.00
N ALA A 5 55.63 -0.01 -13.30
CA ALA A 5 54.52 0.25 -14.20
C ALA A 5 54.53 -0.84 -15.28
N TYR A 6 53.72 -1.89 -15.09
CA TYR A 6 53.19 -2.70 -16.19
C TYR A 6 51.89 -3.38 -15.73
N LYS A 7 50.75 -2.86 -16.19
CA LYS A 7 49.48 -3.57 -16.21
C LYS A 7 49.48 -4.48 -17.45
N PRO A 8 49.16 -5.78 -17.36
CA PRO A 8 48.81 -6.54 -18.55
C PRO A 8 47.37 -6.19 -18.96
N GLN A 9 47.18 -5.85 -20.23
CA GLN A 9 45.87 -5.80 -20.86
C GLN A 9 45.31 -7.22 -20.95
N THR A 10 44.11 -7.44 -20.40
CA THR A 10 43.36 -8.69 -20.53
C THR A 10 42.59 -8.72 -21.85
N GLN A 11 43.09 -9.49 -22.82
CA GLN A 11 42.26 -10.13 -23.85
C GLN A 11 42.05 -11.59 -23.46
N ASP A 12 40.78 -12.00 -23.46
CA ASP A 12 40.22 -13.32 -23.20
C ASP A 12 40.55 -14.03 -21.87
N GLY A 13 39.48 -14.44 -21.18
CA GLY A 13 39.52 -15.08 -19.89
C GLY A 13 40.16 -16.46 -19.94
N ALA A 14 41.43 -16.55 -19.55
CA ALA A 14 42.02 -17.74 -18.96
C ALA A 14 43.32 -17.34 -18.25
N ASN A 15 43.47 -17.81 -17.00
CA ASN A 15 44.71 -17.88 -16.22
C ASN A 15 44.99 -16.67 -15.30
N VAL A 16 44.74 -16.90 -14.01
CA VAL A 16 45.29 -16.09 -12.91
C VAL A 16 46.27 -16.98 -12.14
N ILE A 17 47.47 -16.46 -11.92
CA ILE A 17 48.56 -17.12 -11.19
C ILE A 17 48.28 -16.98 -9.69
N ILE A 18 48.16 -18.10 -8.98
CA ILE A 18 48.27 -18.12 -7.52
C ILE A 18 49.58 -18.86 -7.21
N ASP A 19 50.45 -18.23 -6.41
CA ASP A 19 51.73 -18.79 -5.97
C ASP A 19 52.82 -18.88 -7.06
N ASN A 20 52.97 -17.82 -7.85
CA ASN A 20 54.03 -17.51 -8.85
C ASN A 20 54.43 -18.57 -9.90
N GLN A 21 53.89 -19.80 -9.92
CA GLN A 21 54.29 -20.84 -10.91
C GLN A 21 53.18 -21.83 -11.35
N LEU A 22 51.95 -21.79 -10.80
CA LEU A 22 50.87 -22.73 -11.17
C LEU A 22 49.72 -22.06 -11.96
N ILE A 23 49.39 -22.57 -13.14
CA ILE A 23 48.26 -22.10 -13.97
C ILE A 23 47.10 -23.10 -13.84
N MET A 24 46.02 -22.69 -13.17
CA MET A 24 44.81 -23.52 -13.05
C MET A 24 43.80 -23.27 -14.18
N SER A 25 43.16 -24.34 -14.66
CA SER A 25 41.97 -24.27 -15.51
C SER A 25 40.78 -23.63 -14.78
N SER A 26 39.70 -23.31 -15.50
CA SER A 26 38.47 -22.82 -14.85
C SER A 26 37.84 -23.86 -13.93
N GLU A 27 37.92 -25.14 -14.30
CA GLU A 27 37.33 -26.23 -13.52
C GLU A 27 38.15 -26.53 -12.25
N GLU A 28 39.48 -26.56 -12.35
CA GLU A 28 40.38 -26.68 -11.19
C GLU A 28 40.17 -25.56 -10.17
N ARG A 29 39.97 -24.32 -10.63
CA ARG A 29 39.66 -23.18 -9.74
C ARG A 29 38.38 -23.39 -8.96
N GLU A 30 37.33 -23.88 -9.61
CA GLU A 30 36.06 -24.13 -8.93
C GLU A 30 36.14 -25.34 -7.98
N VAL A 31 36.89 -26.39 -8.34
CA VAL A 31 37.20 -27.49 -7.41
C VAL A 31 37.96 -26.98 -6.19
N TYR A 32 39.03 -26.22 -6.38
CA TYR A 32 39.81 -25.66 -5.28
C TYR A 32 38.96 -24.77 -4.35
N LYS A 33 38.17 -23.86 -4.94
CA LYS A 33 37.23 -23.02 -4.18
C LYS A 33 36.23 -23.87 -3.42
N GLY A 34 35.62 -24.87 -4.06
CA GLY A 34 34.69 -25.79 -3.43
C GLY A 34 35.31 -26.54 -2.25
N LEU A 35 36.53 -27.06 -2.40
CA LEU A 35 37.26 -27.74 -1.33
C LEU A 35 37.58 -26.79 -0.17
N SER A 36 37.91 -25.52 -0.46
CA SER A 36 38.12 -24.51 0.59
C SER A 36 36.85 -24.20 1.39
N LYS A 37 35.67 -24.43 0.81
CA LYS A 37 34.39 -24.34 1.53
C LYS A 37 34.10 -25.56 2.40
N ILE A 38 34.83 -26.65 2.22
CA ILE A 38 34.77 -27.84 3.08
C ILE A 38 35.84 -27.75 4.18
N GLY A 39 37.10 -27.49 3.80
CA GLY A 39 38.19 -27.31 4.74
C GLY A 39 39.54 -26.98 4.08
N ASP A 40 40.28 -26.06 4.70
CA ASP A 40 41.54 -25.51 4.16
C ASP A 40 42.60 -26.58 3.91
N ARG A 41 42.69 -27.60 4.78
CA ARG A 41 43.64 -28.71 4.61
C ARG A 41 43.34 -29.52 3.34
N VAL A 42 42.07 -29.78 3.05
CA VAL A 42 41.68 -30.56 1.87
C VAL A 42 41.94 -29.77 0.58
N ALA A 43 41.68 -28.46 0.61
CA ALA A 43 42.02 -27.55 -0.49
C ALA A 43 43.53 -27.47 -0.73
N THR A 44 44.32 -27.45 0.34
CA THR A 44 45.80 -27.45 0.28
C THR A 44 46.32 -28.75 -0.33
N LEU A 45 45.79 -29.91 0.11
CA LEU A 45 46.14 -31.20 -0.49
C LEU A 45 45.88 -31.23 -2.00
N TYR A 46 44.78 -30.63 -2.46
CA TYR A 46 44.47 -30.54 -3.89
C TYR A 46 45.46 -29.65 -4.65
N LEU A 47 45.83 -28.49 -4.10
CA LEU A 47 46.89 -27.65 -4.69
C LEU A 47 48.24 -28.37 -4.75
N ASP A 48 48.60 -29.09 -3.69
CA ASP A 48 49.83 -29.86 -3.63
C ASP A 48 49.81 -30.97 -4.69
N SER A 49 48.68 -31.67 -4.87
CA SER A 49 48.51 -32.65 -5.95
C SER A 49 48.68 -32.02 -7.34
N LEU A 50 48.08 -30.85 -7.59
CA LEU A 50 48.27 -30.13 -8.86
C LEU A 50 49.73 -29.76 -9.09
N LYS A 51 50.42 -29.24 -8.07
CA LYS A 51 51.86 -28.97 -8.13
C LYS A 51 52.63 -30.24 -8.48
N ILE A 52 52.40 -31.34 -7.75
CA ILE A 52 53.09 -32.62 -7.98
C ILE A 52 52.88 -33.15 -9.40
N ILE A 53 51.67 -33.00 -9.98
CA ILE A 53 51.39 -33.41 -11.38
C ILE A 53 52.16 -32.55 -12.39
N HIS A 54 52.36 -31.27 -12.09
CA HIS A 54 53.06 -30.33 -12.97
C HIS A 54 54.59 -30.32 -12.81
N TYR A 55 55.14 -30.96 -11.76
CA TYR A 55 56.58 -31.06 -11.50
C TYR A 55 57.12 -32.48 -11.77
N ASP A 56 58.37 -32.58 -12.21
CA ASP A 56 59.03 -33.84 -12.59
C ASP A 56 59.57 -34.62 -11.36
N PHE A 57 58.66 -35.18 -10.55
CA PHE A 57 59.04 -36.07 -9.45
C PHE A 57 59.11 -37.54 -9.92
N GLY A 58 60.17 -38.26 -9.53
CA GLY A 58 60.26 -39.71 -9.79
C GLY A 58 59.22 -40.58 -9.07
N THR A 59 58.43 -40.00 -8.15
CA THR A 59 57.43 -40.69 -7.31
C THR A 59 56.01 -40.11 -7.43
N VAL A 60 55.70 -39.36 -8.50
CA VAL A 60 54.39 -38.70 -8.71
C VAL A 60 53.21 -39.62 -8.44
N SER A 61 53.17 -40.82 -9.02
CA SER A 61 52.02 -41.72 -8.90
C SER A 61 51.72 -42.13 -7.46
N ASN A 62 52.76 -42.32 -6.63
CA ASN A 62 52.60 -42.66 -5.21
C ASN A 62 52.09 -41.45 -4.39
N LEU A 63 52.68 -40.28 -4.60
CA LEU A 63 52.31 -39.04 -3.91
C LEU A 63 50.88 -38.60 -4.25
N ILE A 64 50.48 -38.70 -5.52
CA ILE A 64 49.10 -38.42 -5.96
C ILE A 64 48.13 -39.44 -5.38
N GLY A 65 48.49 -40.73 -5.38
CA GLY A 65 47.68 -41.77 -4.74
C GLY A 65 47.39 -41.48 -3.26
N HIS A 66 48.40 -41.03 -2.50
CA HIS A 66 48.23 -40.67 -1.09
C HIS A 66 47.40 -39.40 -0.89
N THR A 67 47.73 -38.32 -1.59
CA THR A 67 47.00 -37.03 -1.47
C THR A 67 45.54 -37.17 -1.90
N ALA A 68 45.26 -37.88 -3.00
CA ALA A 68 43.90 -38.17 -3.44
C ALA A 68 43.10 -38.97 -2.41
N ARG A 69 43.71 -39.96 -1.75
CA ARG A 69 43.04 -40.74 -0.69
C ARG A 69 42.71 -39.90 0.53
N GLU A 70 43.55 -38.96 0.91
CA GLU A 70 43.28 -38.04 2.02
C GLU A 70 42.14 -37.08 1.69
N ILE A 71 42.11 -36.53 0.48
CA ILE A 71 40.99 -35.70 -0.02
C ILE A 71 39.69 -36.52 -0.01
N ASP A 72 39.74 -37.71 -0.59
CA ASP A 72 38.61 -38.62 -0.72
C ASP A 72 38.04 -39.07 0.64
N SER A 73 38.92 -39.49 1.55
CA SER A 73 38.57 -39.87 2.92
C SER A 73 37.92 -38.71 3.67
N SER A 74 38.47 -37.50 3.55
CA SER A 74 37.94 -36.31 4.21
C SER A 74 36.51 -35.98 3.74
N LEU A 75 36.28 -36.00 2.42
CA LEU A 75 34.95 -35.75 1.85
C LEU A 75 33.94 -36.82 2.26
N ARG A 76 34.32 -38.10 2.22
CA ARG A 76 33.44 -39.19 2.63
C ARG A 76 33.10 -39.14 4.11
N ASN A 77 34.06 -38.84 4.98
CA ASN A 77 33.82 -38.78 6.44
C ASN A 77 32.81 -37.68 6.84
N ILE A 78 32.74 -36.59 6.08
CA ILE A 78 31.77 -35.50 6.30
C ILE A 78 30.35 -35.91 5.91
N LEU A 79 30.21 -36.73 4.87
CA LEU A 79 28.94 -37.04 4.20
C LEU A 79 28.36 -38.41 4.53
N GLU A 80 29.20 -39.41 4.84
CA GLU A 80 28.77 -40.78 5.07
C GLU A 80 27.93 -40.91 6.34
N ASP A 81 27.07 -41.93 6.42
CA ASP A 81 26.52 -42.37 7.70
C ASP A 81 27.18 -43.68 8.16
N LYS A 82 28.08 -43.68 9.15
CA LYS A 82 28.74 -44.87 9.75
C LYS A 82 27.78 -46.01 10.10
N LYS A 83 26.56 -45.73 10.60
CA LYS A 83 25.59 -46.79 10.94
C LYS A 83 25.03 -47.41 9.67
N ILE A 84 24.68 -46.58 8.68
CA ILE A 84 24.20 -47.06 7.38
C ILE A 84 25.34 -47.78 6.66
N LYS A 85 26.55 -47.20 6.64
CA LYS A 85 27.77 -47.77 6.05
C LYS A 85 28.05 -49.16 6.57
N LYS A 86 27.99 -49.38 7.89
CA LYS A 86 28.19 -50.72 8.46
C LYS A 86 27.15 -51.71 7.89
N LYS A 87 25.88 -51.31 7.85
CA LYS A 87 24.80 -52.14 7.26
C LYS A 87 25.00 -52.36 5.76
N THR A 88 25.40 -51.34 5.02
CA THR A 88 25.68 -51.40 3.58
C THR A 88 26.88 -52.29 3.29
N GLN A 89 27.95 -52.20 4.09
CA GLN A 89 29.12 -53.07 3.99
C GLN A 89 28.75 -54.53 4.25
N GLU A 90 28.03 -54.80 5.35
CA GLU A 90 27.52 -56.15 5.63
C GLU A 90 26.61 -56.66 4.50
N ASN A 91 25.80 -55.79 3.89
CA ASN A 91 24.92 -56.15 2.79
C ASN A 91 25.73 -56.51 1.53
N LEU A 92 26.72 -55.70 1.16
CA LEU A 92 27.63 -55.94 0.03
C LEU A 92 28.35 -57.29 0.18
N GLU A 93 28.78 -57.62 1.40
CA GLU A 93 29.48 -58.88 1.71
C GLU A 93 28.52 -60.08 1.72
N LYS A 94 27.32 -59.96 2.29
CA LYS A 94 26.35 -61.07 2.43
C LYS A 94 25.64 -61.42 1.12
N THR A 95 25.26 -60.42 0.32
CA THR A 95 24.43 -60.61 -0.88
C THR A 95 25.24 -60.90 -2.14
N LYS A 96 26.59 -60.84 -2.06
CA LYS A 96 27.49 -60.95 -3.21
C LYS A 96 27.16 -59.92 -4.31
N LEU A 97 26.61 -58.77 -3.94
CA LEU A 97 26.32 -57.65 -4.85
C LEU A 97 27.55 -57.28 -5.70
N LEU A 98 28.75 -57.29 -5.13
CA LEU A 98 29.99 -57.00 -5.87
C LEU A 98 30.26 -57.99 -7.01
N GLN A 99 29.82 -59.25 -6.92
CA GLN A 99 29.93 -60.22 -8.03
C GLN A 99 28.95 -59.88 -9.16
N GLN A 100 27.76 -59.35 -8.83
CA GLN A 100 26.77 -58.99 -9.83
C GLN A 100 27.21 -57.82 -10.72
N TYR A 101 28.07 -56.95 -10.19
CA TYR A 101 28.61 -55.79 -10.92
C TYR A 101 30.09 -55.97 -11.31
N GLU A 102 30.64 -57.19 -11.18
CA GLU A 102 32.06 -57.46 -11.46
C GLU A 102 32.44 -57.07 -12.90
N ASP A 103 31.56 -57.35 -13.87
CA ASP A 103 31.81 -57.05 -15.28
C ASP A 103 31.87 -55.54 -15.57
N ASP A 104 31.07 -54.73 -14.86
CA ASP A 104 31.10 -53.25 -14.96
C ASP A 104 32.47 -52.68 -14.52
N PHE A 105 33.07 -53.30 -13.50
CA PHE A 105 34.36 -52.86 -12.95
C PHE A 105 35.55 -53.50 -13.67
N LYS A 106 35.42 -54.71 -14.22
CA LYS A 106 36.42 -55.32 -15.13
C LYS A 106 36.67 -54.45 -16.35
N ALA A 107 35.61 -53.85 -16.93
CA ALA A 107 35.76 -52.88 -18.02
C ALA A 107 36.60 -51.64 -17.65
N LYS A 108 36.83 -51.40 -16.34
CA LYS A 108 37.66 -50.33 -15.79
C LYS A 108 38.99 -50.83 -15.22
N ASP A 109 39.37 -52.07 -15.50
CA ASP A 109 40.60 -52.73 -15.05
C ASP A 109 40.68 -52.83 -13.51
N ILE A 110 39.61 -53.37 -12.91
CA ILE A 110 39.49 -53.64 -11.47
C ILE A 110 39.00 -55.09 -11.31
N LEU A 111 39.72 -55.88 -10.51
CA LEU A 111 39.39 -57.27 -10.24
C LEU A 111 38.45 -57.39 -9.03
N TYR A 112 37.75 -58.52 -8.94
CA TYR A 112 36.86 -58.80 -7.81
C TYR A 112 37.57 -58.70 -6.45
N ASP A 113 38.80 -59.20 -6.36
CA ASP A 113 39.57 -59.17 -5.10
C ASP A 113 39.88 -57.74 -4.67
N ASP A 114 40.11 -56.81 -5.61
CA ASP A 114 40.30 -55.38 -5.30
C ASP A 114 39.04 -54.75 -4.70
N LEU A 115 37.87 -55.09 -5.26
CA LEU A 115 36.58 -54.62 -4.76
C LEU A 115 36.29 -55.19 -3.36
N LYS A 116 36.63 -56.47 -3.15
CA LYS A 116 36.46 -57.17 -1.89
C LYS A 116 37.33 -56.57 -0.79
N GLU A 117 38.59 -56.21 -1.09
CA GLU A 117 39.47 -55.53 -0.13
C GLU A 117 39.00 -54.10 0.19
N CYS A 118 38.26 -53.47 -0.72
CA CYS A 118 37.75 -52.10 -0.57
C CYS A 118 36.26 -52.03 -0.16
N THR A 119 35.63 -53.10 0.32
CA THR A 119 34.17 -53.11 0.66
C THR A 119 33.75 -51.97 1.58
N GLY A 120 34.56 -51.65 2.59
CA GLY A 120 34.31 -50.52 3.50
C GLY A 120 34.42 -49.14 2.83
N HIS A 121 35.28 -48.99 1.82
CA HIS A 121 35.39 -47.77 1.00
C HIS A 121 34.19 -47.64 0.07
N ILE A 122 33.76 -48.74 -0.55
CA ILE A 122 32.58 -48.79 -1.41
C ILE A 122 31.33 -48.40 -0.61
N ALA A 123 31.12 -49.03 0.55
CA ALA A 123 29.99 -48.71 1.43
C ALA A 123 29.99 -47.23 1.87
N SER A 124 31.18 -46.66 2.09
CA SER A 124 31.36 -45.25 2.41
C SER A 124 30.93 -44.32 1.26
N ILE A 125 31.32 -44.60 0.01
CA ILE A 125 30.89 -43.83 -1.17
C ILE A 125 29.37 -43.90 -1.36
N LEU A 126 28.80 -45.11 -1.32
CA LEU A 126 27.37 -45.31 -1.53
C LEU A 126 26.53 -44.54 -0.50
N THR A 127 26.97 -44.56 0.76
CA THR A 127 26.26 -43.85 1.83
C THR A 127 26.50 -42.34 1.84
N ALA A 128 27.68 -41.87 1.42
CA ALA A 128 27.95 -40.44 1.23
C ALA A 128 27.13 -39.84 0.08
N LEU A 129 26.84 -40.63 -0.95
CA LEU A 129 26.01 -40.22 -2.09
C LEU A 129 24.51 -40.42 -1.86
N ASP A 130 24.14 -41.32 -0.95
CA ASP A 130 22.78 -41.83 -0.75
C ASP A 130 22.21 -42.52 -2.00
N VAL A 131 23.00 -43.42 -2.59
CA VAL A 131 22.65 -44.16 -3.81
C VAL A 131 22.98 -45.64 -3.68
N GLU A 132 22.34 -46.45 -4.53
CA GLU A 132 22.65 -47.86 -4.69
C GLU A 132 23.85 -48.05 -5.67
N LEU A 133 24.37 -49.27 -5.75
CA LEU A 133 25.59 -49.58 -6.52
C LEU A 133 25.39 -49.48 -8.05
N ASP A 134 24.14 -49.39 -8.50
CA ASP A 134 23.73 -49.23 -9.89
C ASP A 134 24.04 -47.83 -10.47
N SER A 135 24.18 -46.82 -9.60
CA SER A 135 24.48 -45.44 -10.01
C SER A 135 25.82 -45.32 -10.75
N ASP A 136 25.79 -44.85 -12.00
CA ASP A 136 27.00 -44.62 -12.81
C ASP A 136 28.00 -43.70 -12.13
N PHE A 137 27.52 -42.67 -11.42
CA PHE A 137 28.37 -41.74 -10.69
C PHE A 137 29.05 -42.43 -9.50
N ALA A 138 28.33 -43.29 -8.78
CA ALA A 138 28.91 -44.08 -7.70
C ALA A 138 29.93 -45.10 -8.22
N LYS A 139 29.61 -45.83 -9.29
CA LYS A 139 30.52 -46.78 -9.95
C LYS A 139 31.80 -46.08 -10.43
N GLU A 140 31.68 -44.87 -10.99
CA GLU A 140 32.84 -44.08 -11.39
C GLU A 140 33.70 -43.69 -10.19
N TRP A 141 33.10 -43.13 -9.14
CA TRP A 141 33.83 -42.76 -7.93
C TRP A 141 34.49 -43.97 -7.25
N ILE A 142 33.78 -45.10 -7.15
CA ILE A 142 34.32 -46.37 -6.62
C ILE A 142 35.53 -46.80 -7.44
N SER A 143 35.42 -46.80 -8.77
CA SER A 143 36.51 -47.25 -9.64
C SER A 143 37.80 -46.44 -9.43
N ILE A 144 37.64 -45.13 -9.23
CA ILE A 144 38.76 -44.21 -8.99
C ILE A 144 39.35 -44.45 -7.59
N GLY A 145 38.49 -44.55 -6.57
CA GLY A 145 38.91 -44.77 -5.18
C GLY A 145 39.74 -46.05 -5.00
N VAL A 146 39.31 -47.16 -5.62
CA VAL A 146 40.03 -48.45 -5.56
C VAL A 146 41.41 -48.34 -6.22
N LYS A 147 41.51 -47.65 -7.37
CA LYS A 147 42.81 -47.46 -8.05
C LYS A 147 43.77 -46.57 -7.24
N PHE A 148 43.28 -45.53 -6.56
CA PHE A 148 44.15 -44.73 -5.69
C PHE A 148 44.74 -45.54 -4.52
N VAL A 149 44.03 -46.55 -3.99
CA VAL A 149 44.58 -47.47 -2.98
C VAL A 149 45.76 -48.24 -3.54
N LYS A 150 45.64 -48.77 -4.77
CA LYS A 150 46.75 -49.46 -5.46
C LYS A 150 47.96 -48.54 -5.64
N PHE A 151 47.78 -47.34 -6.19
CA PHE A 151 48.88 -46.41 -6.44
C PHE A 151 49.60 -45.94 -5.16
N ALA A 152 48.85 -45.71 -4.07
CA ALA A 152 49.42 -45.31 -2.79
C ALA A 152 50.27 -46.42 -2.15
N HIS A 153 49.88 -47.69 -2.30
CA HIS A 153 50.54 -48.81 -1.61
C HIS A 153 51.34 -49.74 -2.54
N LYS A 154 51.50 -49.39 -3.83
CA LYS A 154 52.28 -50.17 -4.80
C LYS A 154 53.73 -50.28 -4.32
N ARG A 155 54.20 -51.52 -4.11
CA ARG A 155 55.62 -51.80 -3.84
C ARG A 155 56.35 -51.89 -5.17
N TYR A 156 56.99 -50.80 -5.59
CA TYR A 156 57.78 -50.80 -6.82
C TYR A 156 58.98 -51.75 -6.69
N SER A 157 59.23 -52.55 -7.72
CA SER A 157 60.53 -53.19 -7.89
C SER A 157 61.58 -52.13 -8.24
N LEU A 158 62.87 -52.37 -7.96
CA LEU A 158 63.97 -51.38 -8.14
C LEU A 158 64.09 -50.76 -9.55
N ASN A 159 63.36 -51.29 -10.56
CA ASN A 159 63.46 -50.92 -11.98
C ASN A 159 62.10 -50.66 -12.69
N GLU A 160 60.99 -50.41 -11.98
CA GLU A 160 59.69 -50.11 -12.64
C GLU A 160 59.60 -48.65 -13.15
N GLU A 161 59.17 -48.47 -14.41
CA GLU A 161 58.93 -47.15 -15.02
C GLU A 161 57.68 -46.45 -14.42
N VAL A 162 57.72 -45.12 -14.39
CA VAL A 162 56.69 -44.26 -13.78
C VAL A 162 55.46 -44.18 -14.68
N GLU A 163 54.30 -44.67 -14.20
CA GLU A 163 52.99 -44.61 -14.88
C GLU A 163 52.34 -43.19 -14.81
N LEU A 164 53.07 -42.16 -15.25
CA LEU A 164 52.63 -40.76 -15.23
C LEU A 164 51.33 -40.52 -16.03
N GLU A 165 51.22 -41.17 -17.19
CA GLU A 165 50.05 -41.00 -18.06
C GLU A 165 48.79 -41.63 -17.45
N GLU A 166 48.92 -42.78 -16.77
CA GLU A 166 47.79 -43.45 -16.14
C GLU A 166 47.28 -42.66 -14.93
N ILE A 167 48.18 -42.22 -14.04
CA ILE A 167 47.77 -41.42 -12.87
C ILE A 167 47.17 -40.07 -13.27
N SER A 168 47.69 -39.44 -14.34
CA SER A 168 47.15 -38.17 -14.86
C SER A 168 45.73 -38.34 -15.43
N LYS A 169 45.47 -39.43 -16.16
CA LYS A 169 44.12 -39.79 -16.64
C LYS A 169 43.18 -40.08 -15.47
N LEU A 170 43.66 -40.77 -14.44
CA LEU A 170 42.88 -41.07 -13.23
C LEU A 170 42.55 -39.79 -12.45
N TRP A 171 43.51 -38.88 -12.28
CA TRP A 171 43.32 -37.57 -11.65
C TRP A 171 42.29 -36.73 -12.39
N SER A 172 42.40 -36.63 -13.73
CA SER A 172 41.45 -35.89 -14.56
C SER A 172 40.00 -36.41 -14.41
N ARG A 173 39.83 -37.72 -14.21
CA ARG A 173 38.52 -38.32 -13.90
C ARG A 173 38.07 -37.99 -12.47
N TYR A 174 38.99 -37.99 -11.51
CA TYR A 174 38.70 -37.61 -10.12
C TYR A 174 38.29 -36.14 -9.99
N GLU A 175 38.90 -35.23 -10.74
CA GLU A 175 38.50 -33.82 -10.77
C GLU A 175 37.06 -33.62 -11.23
N LYS A 176 36.58 -34.44 -12.16
CA LYS A 176 35.15 -34.44 -12.55
C LYS A 176 34.23 -34.89 -11.42
N ILE A 177 34.69 -35.84 -10.58
CA ILE A 177 33.97 -36.23 -9.36
C ILE A 177 33.95 -35.07 -8.37
N LEU A 178 35.11 -34.47 -8.08
CA LEU A 178 35.21 -33.33 -7.17
C LEU A 178 34.34 -32.17 -7.64
N PHE A 179 34.41 -31.80 -8.92
CA PHE A 179 33.61 -30.74 -9.50
C PHE A 179 32.11 -30.99 -9.32
N ARG A 180 31.64 -32.24 -9.49
CA ARG A 180 30.22 -32.60 -9.26
C ARG A 180 29.80 -32.65 -7.80
N LEU A 181 30.74 -32.75 -6.86
CA LEU A 181 30.43 -32.75 -5.43
C LEU A 181 30.38 -31.33 -4.85
N ILE A 182 31.27 -30.44 -5.32
CA ILE A 182 31.54 -29.16 -4.64
C ILE A 182 31.85 -27.99 -5.59
N GLY A 183 31.89 -28.21 -6.91
CA GLY A 183 32.37 -27.22 -7.89
C GLY A 183 31.42 -26.06 -8.18
N ASN A 184 30.25 -25.98 -7.52
CA ASN A 184 29.38 -24.80 -7.55
C ASN A 184 28.41 -24.81 -6.34
N ASP A 185 27.66 -23.72 -6.17
CA ASP A 185 26.73 -23.55 -5.05
C ASP A 185 25.56 -24.55 -5.02
N TYR A 186 25.05 -25.01 -6.17
CA TYR A 186 24.02 -26.06 -6.17
C TYR A 186 24.58 -27.38 -5.61
N PHE A 187 25.79 -27.76 -5.99
CA PHE A 187 26.42 -28.97 -5.47
C PHE A 187 26.77 -28.86 -3.99
N LEU A 188 27.23 -27.70 -3.53
CA LEU A 188 27.44 -27.43 -2.09
C LEU A 188 26.13 -27.51 -1.31
N VAL A 189 25.03 -26.99 -1.86
CA VAL A 189 23.69 -27.12 -1.25
C VAL A 189 23.21 -28.57 -1.22
N ASN A 190 23.51 -29.38 -2.25
CA ASN A 190 23.27 -30.83 -2.17
C ASN A 190 24.01 -31.47 -0.99
N GLN A 191 25.23 -31.01 -0.67
CA GLN A 191 25.95 -31.49 0.52
C GLN A 191 25.27 -31.02 1.81
N ILE A 192 24.77 -29.78 1.85
CA ILE A 192 23.97 -29.29 2.99
C ILE A 192 22.71 -30.15 3.19
N ASP A 193 21.97 -30.46 2.12
CA ASP A 193 20.79 -31.32 2.19
C ASP A 193 21.10 -32.70 2.80
N ARG A 194 22.27 -33.27 2.47
CA ARG A 194 22.75 -34.52 3.08
C ARG A 194 23.04 -34.37 4.56
N ILE A 195 23.73 -33.29 4.93
CA ILE A 195 24.07 -32.96 6.32
C ILE A 195 22.81 -32.81 7.18
N LEU A 196 21.79 -32.12 6.66
CA LEU A 196 20.53 -31.83 7.35
C LEU A 196 19.73 -33.09 7.71
N ARG A 197 19.95 -34.22 7.02
CA ARG A 197 19.30 -35.51 7.32
C ARG A 197 19.83 -36.16 8.60
N HIS A 198 21.00 -35.74 9.08
CA HIS A 198 21.56 -36.31 10.30
C HIS A 198 20.82 -35.82 11.55
N LYS A 199 20.15 -36.74 12.25
CA LYS A 199 19.52 -36.46 13.55
C LYS A 199 20.51 -35.97 14.61
N LYS A 200 21.76 -36.45 14.55
CA LYS A 200 22.87 -36.04 15.41
C LYS A 200 24.09 -35.74 14.53
N PRO A 201 24.60 -34.50 14.52
CA PRO A 201 25.76 -34.15 13.71
C PRO A 201 27.04 -34.79 14.27
N ARG A 202 28.01 -35.06 13.39
CA ARG A 202 29.30 -35.67 13.75
C ARG A 202 30.40 -34.64 13.86
N SER A 203 31.46 -34.93 14.61
CA SER A 203 32.65 -34.08 14.72
C SER A 203 33.15 -33.57 13.37
N GLU A 204 33.27 -34.45 12.37
CA GLU A 204 33.78 -34.12 11.04
C GLU A 204 32.83 -33.18 10.29
N THR A 205 31.52 -33.46 10.34
CA THR A 205 30.48 -32.59 9.75
C THR A 205 30.44 -31.23 10.43
N ILE A 206 30.51 -31.21 11.77
CA ILE A 206 30.51 -30.02 12.61
C ILE A 206 31.69 -29.12 12.26
N ASN A 207 32.89 -29.69 12.14
CA ASN A 207 34.11 -28.95 11.81
C ASN A 207 34.10 -28.33 10.41
N ALA A 208 33.27 -28.84 9.49
CA ALA A 208 33.13 -28.28 8.14
C ALA A 208 32.15 -27.10 8.07
N LEU A 209 31.21 -26.97 9.03
CA LEU A 209 30.16 -25.93 9.02
C LEU A 209 30.68 -24.50 8.92
N PRO A 210 31.76 -24.07 9.62
CA PRO A 210 32.22 -22.68 9.56
C PRO A 210 32.59 -22.28 8.13
N ASN A 211 33.26 -23.16 7.39
CA ASN A 211 33.64 -22.91 6.00
C ASN A 211 32.45 -23.07 5.04
N LEU A 212 31.58 -24.06 5.30
CA LEU A 212 30.44 -24.36 4.44
C LEU A 212 29.39 -23.24 4.51
N LEU A 213 29.16 -22.67 5.70
CA LEU A 213 28.16 -21.63 5.95
C LEU A 213 28.71 -20.19 5.87
N ASP A 214 29.97 -20.02 5.45
CA ASP A 214 30.64 -18.72 5.24
C ASP A 214 29.91 -17.81 4.22
N SER A 215 29.05 -18.37 3.37
CA SER A 215 28.19 -17.59 2.47
C SER A 215 26.82 -17.37 3.09
N LYS A 216 26.32 -16.12 3.05
CA LYS A 216 24.97 -15.76 3.48
C LYS A 216 23.89 -16.65 2.84
N ALA A 217 24.07 -17.01 1.56
CA ALA A 217 23.17 -17.92 0.83
C ALA A 217 23.06 -19.28 1.54
N ARG A 218 24.21 -19.94 1.76
CA ARG A 218 24.29 -21.26 2.38
C ARG A 218 23.92 -21.23 3.87
N TYR A 219 24.33 -20.18 4.59
CA TYR A 219 23.88 -19.90 5.96
C TYR A 219 22.35 -19.85 6.05
N SER A 220 21.71 -19.03 5.22
CA SER A 220 20.25 -18.89 5.22
C SER A 220 19.55 -20.19 4.84
N TYR A 221 20.05 -20.90 3.82
CA TYR A 221 19.49 -22.19 3.39
C TYR A 221 19.58 -23.24 4.51
N PHE A 222 20.74 -23.35 5.16
CA PHE A 222 20.97 -24.31 6.24
C PHE A 222 20.01 -24.09 7.42
N PHE A 223 19.96 -22.87 7.98
CA PHE A 223 19.12 -22.61 9.15
C PHE A 223 17.62 -22.67 8.85
N ASN A 224 17.18 -22.28 7.65
CA ASN A 224 15.78 -22.40 7.23
C ASN A 224 15.29 -23.85 7.12
N LYS A 225 16.20 -24.78 6.84
CA LYS A 225 15.90 -26.21 6.61
C LYS A 225 16.30 -27.11 7.78
N LEU A 226 16.95 -26.56 8.81
CA LEU A 226 17.37 -27.32 9.97
C LEU A 226 16.17 -27.60 10.89
N GLU A 227 15.91 -28.88 11.11
CA GLU A 227 14.78 -29.36 11.91
C GLU A 227 15.21 -30.11 13.20
N PRO A 228 16.24 -31.00 13.22
CA PRO A 228 16.44 -31.85 14.39
C PRO A 228 16.91 -31.08 15.64
N ILE A 229 16.21 -31.27 16.75
CA ILE A 229 16.42 -30.55 18.02
C ILE A 229 17.81 -30.74 18.64
N HIS A 230 18.47 -31.87 18.39
CA HIS A 230 19.78 -32.18 18.96
C HIS A 230 20.93 -31.32 18.40
N TRP A 231 20.71 -30.59 17.31
CA TRP A 231 21.69 -29.64 16.78
C TRP A 231 21.89 -28.43 17.69
N LEU A 232 20.94 -28.10 18.57
CA LEU A 232 21.05 -26.95 19.48
C LEU A 232 22.28 -27.08 20.39
N LYS A 233 22.57 -28.30 20.89
CA LYS A 233 23.74 -28.55 21.74
C LYS A 233 25.04 -28.20 21.01
N VAL A 234 25.11 -28.56 19.73
CA VAL A 234 26.30 -28.37 18.89
C VAL A 234 26.48 -26.93 18.45
N LEU A 235 25.41 -26.15 18.35
CA LEU A 235 25.44 -24.77 17.86
C LEU A 235 25.51 -23.72 18.98
N LYS A 236 25.26 -24.08 20.25
CA LYS A 236 25.17 -23.10 21.36
C LYS A 236 25.98 -23.41 22.62
N TYR A 237 26.35 -24.67 22.92
CA TYR A 237 26.97 -25.00 24.21
C TYR A 237 28.42 -24.46 24.31
N PRO A 238 29.06 -24.44 25.50
CA PRO A 238 30.40 -23.85 25.66
C PRO A 238 31.47 -24.40 24.69
N ASP A 239 31.41 -25.68 24.37
CA ASP A 239 32.31 -26.35 23.40
C ASP A 239 31.73 -26.38 21.97
N SER A 240 30.72 -25.53 21.67
CA SER A 240 30.05 -25.50 20.37
C SER A 240 30.94 -24.95 19.26
N ILE A 241 30.63 -25.38 18.04
CA ILE A 241 31.28 -24.84 16.85
C ILE A 241 30.81 -23.41 16.60
N LYS A 242 31.77 -22.53 16.37
CA LYS A 242 31.51 -21.11 16.09
C LYS A 242 31.46 -20.85 14.59
N ALA A 243 30.90 -19.71 14.19
CA ALA A 243 31.04 -19.22 12.84
C ALA A 243 32.53 -18.99 12.49
N LYS A 244 32.84 -18.85 11.20
CA LYS A 244 34.23 -18.71 10.73
C LYS A 244 34.96 -17.51 11.32
N ASP A 245 34.24 -16.45 11.67
CA ASP A 245 34.75 -15.25 12.34
C ASP A 245 34.95 -15.43 13.86
N GLY A 246 34.72 -16.64 14.39
CA GLY A 246 34.92 -16.99 15.78
C GLY A 246 33.75 -16.64 16.70
N LYS A 247 32.59 -16.26 16.16
CA LYS A 247 31.41 -15.86 16.95
C LYS A 247 30.38 -16.96 17.08
N ASP A 248 29.60 -16.93 18.17
CA ASP A 248 28.52 -17.90 18.35
C ASP A 248 27.34 -17.56 17.42
N TRP A 249 26.68 -18.58 16.87
CA TRP A 249 25.57 -18.44 15.90
C TRP A 249 24.34 -17.68 16.42
N PHE A 250 24.23 -17.57 17.74
CA PHE A 250 23.15 -16.89 18.46
C PHE A 250 23.68 -15.80 19.39
N ALA A 251 24.91 -15.30 19.16
CA ALA A 251 25.46 -14.21 19.95
C ALA A 251 24.66 -12.92 19.68
N PRO A 252 24.28 -12.16 20.72
CA PRO A 252 23.37 -11.03 20.55
C PRO A 252 23.98 -9.84 19.78
N ASP A 253 25.31 -9.74 19.73
CA ASP A 253 26.04 -8.79 18.89
C ASP A 253 26.00 -9.16 17.39
N GLN A 254 25.45 -10.34 17.05
CA GLN A 254 25.15 -10.76 15.68
C GLN A 254 23.72 -10.41 15.24
N ASN A 255 22.90 -9.80 16.11
CA ASN A 255 21.59 -9.29 15.73
C ASN A 255 21.75 -8.22 14.62
N PRO A 256 21.24 -8.44 13.40
CA PRO A 256 21.45 -7.50 12.31
C PRO A 256 20.77 -6.16 12.61
N SER A 257 21.52 -5.06 12.49
CA SER A 257 20.95 -3.72 12.60
C SER A 257 20.22 -3.31 11.32
N PRO A 258 19.17 -2.46 11.40
CA PRO A 258 18.63 -1.79 10.23
C PRO A 258 19.74 -1.08 9.46
N ILE A 259 19.81 -1.35 8.16
CA ILE A 259 20.83 -0.81 7.27
C ILE A 259 20.20 0.37 6.54
N GLU A 260 20.72 1.56 6.81
CA GLU A 260 20.37 2.73 6.01
C GLU A 260 20.87 2.51 4.59
N SER A 261 19.99 2.77 3.63
CA SER A 261 20.35 2.83 2.24
C SER A 261 21.40 3.92 2.08
N SER A 262 22.63 3.58 1.67
CA SER A 262 23.74 4.51 1.34
C SER A 262 23.42 5.48 0.19
N GLU A 263 22.16 5.52 -0.19
CA GLU A 263 21.65 5.62 -1.51
C GLU A 263 20.37 6.47 -1.46
N GLN A 264 19.47 6.14 -0.53
CA GLN A 264 18.40 7.04 -0.08
C GLN A 264 18.58 7.31 1.43
N PRO A 265 19.37 8.32 1.83
CA PRO A 265 19.43 8.75 3.22
C PRO A 265 18.01 8.96 3.77
N GLY A 266 17.70 8.32 4.89
CA GLY A 266 16.36 8.24 5.47
C GLY A 266 15.54 7.00 5.09
N SER A 267 15.98 6.15 4.16
CA SER A 267 15.36 4.87 3.83
C SER A 267 16.18 3.70 4.39
N PHE A 268 15.52 2.73 5.01
CA PHE A 268 16.18 1.64 5.73
C PHE A 268 15.69 0.29 5.25
N THR A 269 16.59 -0.71 5.29
CA THR A 269 16.27 -2.12 5.10
C THR A 269 16.63 -2.88 6.36
N THR A 270 15.69 -3.68 6.86
CA THR A 270 15.89 -4.46 8.09
C THR A 270 16.20 -5.91 7.73
N PRO A 271 17.45 -6.39 7.94
CA PRO A 271 17.82 -7.75 7.55
C PRO A 271 17.16 -8.81 8.45
N HIS A 272 16.91 -10.00 7.90
CA HIS A 272 16.43 -11.17 8.66
C HIS A 272 17.60 -11.93 9.28
N TRP A 273 17.42 -12.47 10.49
CA TRP A 273 18.42 -13.26 11.20
C TRP A 273 18.10 -14.76 11.13
N TYR A 274 18.57 -15.41 10.08
CA TYR A 274 18.15 -16.78 9.72
C TYR A 274 18.40 -17.84 10.81
N SER A 275 19.38 -17.67 11.70
CA SER A 275 19.57 -18.64 12.79
C SER A 275 18.39 -18.72 13.77
N LEU A 276 17.56 -17.67 13.86
CA LEU A 276 16.34 -17.71 14.66
C LEU A 276 15.25 -18.60 14.06
N ASP A 277 15.28 -18.87 12.75
CA ASP A 277 14.32 -19.79 12.10
C ASP A 277 14.48 -21.22 12.64
N TYR A 278 15.73 -21.63 12.90
CA TYR A 278 16.01 -22.89 13.59
C TYR A 278 15.52 -22.89 15.05
N LEU A 279 15.74 -21.80 15.79
CA LEU A 279 15.27 -21.70 17.18
C LEU A 279 13.74 -21.74 17.28
N GLU A 280 13.03 -21.17 16.30
CA GLU A 280 11.57 -21.30 16.21
C GLU A 280 11.16 -22.76 16.06
N ASN A 281 11.79 -23.50 15.14
CA ASN A 281 11.52 -24.93 14.95
C ASN A 281 11.83 -25.73 16.23
N VAL A 282 12.96 -25.46 16.88
CA VAL A 282 13.33 -26.09 18.15
C VAL A 282 12.30 -25.80 19.24
N ALA A 283 11.85 -24.55 19.36
CA ALA A 283 10.85 -24.17 20.35
C ALA A 283 9.51 -24.89 20.11
N LYS A 284 9.05 -25.00 18.86
CA LYS A 284 7.83 -25.75 18.51
C LYS A 284 7.93 -27.23 18.88
N VAL A 285 9.01 -27.90 18.49
CA VAL A 285 9.22 -29.32 18.80
C VAL A 285 9.31 -29.53 20.32
N ASN A 286 10.03 -28.64 21.03
CA ASN A 286 10.14 -28.69 22.48
C ASN A 286 8.81 -28.38 23.19
N ALA A 287 7.89 -27.62 22.57
CA ALA A 287 6.56 -27.37 23.13
C ALA A 287 5.71 -28.65 23.21
N GLU A 288 5.87 -29.57 22.24
CA GLU A 288 5.16 -30.84 22.19
C GLU A 288 5.69 -31.85 23.23
N SER A 289 7.01 -31.83 23.48
CA SER A 289 7.67 -32.68 24.48
C SER A 289 8.79 -31.91 25.18
N PRO A 290 8.48 -31.17 26.27
CA PRO A 290 9.43 -30.28 26.91
C PRO A 290 10.63 -31.00 27.53
N GLU A 291 11.84 -30.65 27.06
CA GLU A 291 13.10 -31.00 27.70
C GLU A 291 13.64 -29.79 28.49
N GLU A 292 13.91 -29.96 29.78
CA GLU A 292 14.36 -28.88 30.68
C GLU A 292 15.66 -28.23 30.19
N GLU A 293 16.61 -29.05 29.73
CA GLU A 293 17.90 -28.60 29.22
C GLU A 293 17.77 -27.72 27.97
N ILE A 294 16.88 -28.09 27.05
CA ILE A 294 16.60 -27.33 25.83
C ILE A 294 15.87 -26.04 26.16
N THR A 295 14.85 -26.11 27.02
CA THR A 295 14.07 -24.95 27.47
C THR A 295 14.99 -23.90 28.12
N ASN A 296 15.86 -24.33 29.04
CA ASN A 296 16.84 -23.46 29.69
C ASN A 296 17.84 -22.85 28.69
N THR A 297 18.20 -23.58 27.64
CA THR A 297 19.08 -23.06 26.59
C THR A 297 18.38 -21.99 25.75
N LEU A 298 17.12 -22.21 25.35
CA LEU A 298 16.31 -21.23 24.63
C LEU A 298 16.14 -19.95 25.44
N VAL A 299 15.75 -20.07 26.72
CA VAL A 299 15.60 -18.92 27.65
C VAL A 299 16.91 -18.12 27.73
N LYS A 300 18.05 -18.77 27.93
CA LYS A 300 19.36 -18.10 27.97
C LYS A 300 19.67 -17.33 26.68
N VAL A 301 19.35 -17.91 25.51
CA VAL A 301 19.57 -17.24 24.22
C VAL A 301 18.66 -16.03 24.09
N ILE A 302 17.35 -16.20 24.35
CA ILE A 302 16.35 -15.13 24.28
C ILE A 302 16.75 -13.97 25.22
N ASP A 303 17.06 -14.28 26.48
CA ASP A 303 17.47 -13.28 27.47
C ASP A 303 18.74 -12.54 27.02
N SER A 304 19.73 -13.26 26.48
CA SER A 304 20.95 -12.63 25.99
C SER A 304 20.69 -11.65 24.84
N ILE A 305 19.66 -11.88 24.01
CA ILE A 305 19.29 -10.99 22.90
C ILE A 305 18.45 -9.80 23.39
N ILE A 306 17.50 -10.05 24.29
CA ILE A 306 16.64 -8.99 24.85
C ILE A 306 17.45 -8.00 25.68
N ASP A 307 18.38 -8.48 26.51
CA ASP A 307 19.17 -7.67 27.43
C ASP A 307 20.37 -6.98 26.77
N TYR A 308 20.66 -7.31 25.50
CA TYR A 308 21.81 -6.76 24.81
C TYR A 308 21.63 -5.29 24.43
N THR A 309 22.65 -4.51 24.77
CA THR A 309 22.81 -3.13 24.32
C THR A 309 24.08 -3.02 23.49
N GLY A 310 23.98 -2.40 22.32
CA GLY A 310 25.13 -2.16 21.45
C GLY A 310 26.08 -1.13 22.06
N GLY A 311 27.21 -0.88 21.39
CA GLY A 311 28.25 0.06 21.88
C GLY A 311 27.77 1.52 22.10
N ASN A 312 26.59 1.88 21.60
CA ASN A 312 25.94 3.18 21.81
C ASN A 312 24.97 3.20 23.00
N GLY A 313 24.91 2.12 23.80
CA GLY A 313 24.00 1.97 24.94
C GLY A 313 22.53 1.75 24.55
N LYS A 314 22.24 1.47 23.27
CA LYS A 314 20.88 1.24 22.77
C LYS A 314 20.68 -0.20 22.32
N ARG A 315 19.45 -0.69 22.44
CA ARG A 315 18.99 -1.94 21.84
C ARG A 315 19.10 -1.87 20.31
N ILE A 316 19.35 -3.01 19.68
CA ILE A 316 19.25 -3.16 18.22
C ILE A 316 17.76 -3.28 17.85
N ASP A 317 17.18 -2.22 17.30
CA ASP A 317 15.78 -2.14 16.87
C ASP A 317 15.59 -2.83 15.51
N ASN A 318 15.39 -4.15 15.53
CA ASN A 318 15.10 -4.95 14.33
C ASN A 318 13.75 -5.68 14.52
N TYR A 319 12.71 -5.14 13.88
CA TYR A 319 11.36 -5.68 13.99
C TYR A 319 11.20 -7.15 13.52
N ARG A 320 12.09 -7.65 12.64
CA ARG A 320 12.09 -9.06 12.20
C ARG A 320 12.68 -9.98 13.26
N THR A 321 13.77 -9.55 13.90
CA THR A 321 14.29 -10.24 15.09
C THR A 321 13.21 -10.28 16.16
N ASP A 322 12.50 -9.17 16.36
CA ASP A 322 11.47 -9.08 17.40
C ASP A 322 10.28 -10.00 17.13
N TRP A 323 9.85 -10.04 15.87
CA TRP A 323 8.84 -10.99 15.40
C TRP A 323 9.25 -12.45 15.66
N MET A 324 10.48 -12.83 15.30
CA MET A 324 10.96 -14.20 15.52
C MET A 324 11.08 -14.54 17.01
N LEU A 325 11.59 -13.62 17.84
CA LEU A 325 11.67 -13.82 19.29
C LEU A 325 10.29 -13.99 19.90
N THR A 326 9.29 -13.20 19.48
CA THR A 326 7.89 -13.38 19.92
C THR A 326 7.42 -14.81 19.61
N LYS A 327 7.63 -15.31 18.39
CA LYS A 327 7.24 -16.70 18.04
C LYS A 327 7.96 -17.74 18.89
N ILE A 328 9.26 -17.56 19.15
CA ILE A 328 10.05 -18.49 19.97
C ILE A 328 9.54 -18.48 21.42
N ILE A 329 9.34 -17.29 22.01
CA ILE A 329 8.91 -17.11 23.41
C ILE A 329 7.58 -17.80 23.67
N PHE A 330 6.58 -17.61 22.80
CA PHE A 330 5.25 -18.18 23.01
C PHE A 330 5.11 -19.64 22.58
N ASN A 331 6.22 -20.28 22.19
CA ASN A 331 6.36 -21.75 22.12
C ASN A 331 7.07 -22.34 23.35
N LEU A 332 7.51 -21.53 24.33
CA LEU A 332 8.09 -22.06 25.57
C LEU A 332 7.01 -22.67 26.49
N PRO A 333 7.40 -23.58 27.40
CA PRO A 333 6.54 -24.01 28.50
C PRO A 333 6.07 -22.82 29.33
N LYS A 334 4.85 -22.89 29.87
CA LYS A 334 4.20 -21.76 30.57
C LYS A 334 5.04 -21.23 31.73
N GLU A 335 5.76 -22.11 32.43
CA GLU A 335 6.61 -21.77 33.58
C GLU A 335 7.81 -20.90 33.20
N SER A 336 8.18 -20.90 31.90
CA SER A 336 9.29 -20.12 31.37
C SER A 336 8.87 -18.77 30.79
N ILE A 337 7.57 -18.53 30.56
CA ILE A 337 7.07 -17.26 30.03
C ILE A 337 6.92 -16.28 31.21
N SER A 338 7.65 -15.17 31.19
CA SER A 338 7.69 -14.20 32.29
C SER A 338 7.27 -12.80 31.86
N LYS A 339 6.99 -11.94 32.85
CA LYS A 339 6.68 -10.51 32.71
C LYS A 339 7.72 -9.74 31.88
N LYS A 340 8.99 -10.17 31.96
CA LYS A 340 10.09 -9.63 31.15
C LYS A 340 9.77 -9.68 29.66
N TYR A 341 9.18 -10.77 29.18
CA TYR A 341 8.87 -10.95 27.76
C TYR A 341 7.68 -10.11 27.31
N ILE A 342 6.72 -9.85 28.19
CA ILE A 342 5.63 -8.91 27.90
C ILE A 342 6.17 -7.47 27.82
N GLY A 343 7.09 -7.10 28.71
CA GLY A 343 7.83 -5.83 28.63
C GLY A 343 8.60 -5.69 27.31
N PHE A 344 9.20 -6.78 26.83
CA PHE A 344 9.84 -6.83 25.52
C PHE A 344 8.85 -6.59 24.36
N ILE A 345 7.66 -7.21 24.36
CA ILE A 345 6.62 -6.93 23.35
C ILE A 345 6.27 -5.44 23.35
N GLY A 346 6.10 -4.83 24.53
CA GLY A 346 5.82 -3.39 24.63
C GLY A 346 6.89 -2.53 23.94
N ILE A 347 8.18 -2.88 24.12
CA ILE A 347 9.28 -2.21 23.42
C ILE A 347 9.23 -2.45 21.90
N ALA A 348 8.90 -3.67 21.46
CA ALA A 348 8.82 -4.02 20.04
C ALA A 348 7.69 -3.26 19.30
N LEU A 349 6.57 -3.02 19.98
CA LEU A 349 5.45 -2.19 19.46
C LEU A 349 5.82 -0.71 19.27
N GLU A 350 6.95 -0.27 19.82
CA GLU A 350 7.46 1.10 19.67
C GLU A 350 8.52 1.22 18.57
N SER A 351 8.75 0.16 17.78
CA SER A 351 9.73 0.15 16.69
C SER A 351 9.47 1.24 15.66
N LYS A 352 10.54 1.85 15.15
CA LYS A 352 10.47 2.90 14.12
C LYS A 352 10.39 2.34 12.69
N TRP A 353 10.60 1.04 12.51
CA TRP A 353 10.87 0.42 11.21
C TRP A 353 9.73 -0.45 10.66
N GLY A 354 8.62 -0.56 11.38
CA GLY A 354 7.43 -1.34 11.03
C GLY A 354 7.07 -2.35 12.12
N ILE A 355 5.77 -2.45 12.46
CA ILE A 355 5.27 -3.24 13.60
C ILE A 355 4.32 -4.37 13.19
N ASP A 356 3.83 -4.36 11.95
CA ASP A 356 2.76 -5.23 11.43
C ASP A 356 2.98 -6.74 11.71
N LEU A 357 4.23 -7.21 11.68
CA LEU A 357 4.56 -8.60 11.96
C LEU A 357 4.37 -8.96 13.44
N VAL A 358 4.87 -8.12 14.36
CA VAL A 358 4.71 -8.34 15.81
C VAL A 358 3.24 -8.17 16.18
N ASP A 359 2.57 -7.15 15.65
CA ASP A 359 1.15 -6.88 15.86
C ASP A 359 0.31 -8.10 15.46
N SER A 360 0.59 -8.66 14.28
CA SER A 360 -0.12 -9.84 13.81
C SER A 360 0.13 -11.07 14.71
N GLU A 361 1.33 -11.25 15.26
CA GLU A 361 1.62 -12.38 16.17
C GLU A 361 0.92 -12.22 17.52
N ILE A 362 0.66 -10.99 17.98
CA ILE A 362 -0.09 -10.76 19.22
C ILE A 362 -1.47 -11.40 19.14
N SER A 363 -2.16 -11.17 18.02
CA SER A 363 -3.48 -11.75 17.75
C SER A 363 -3.42 -13.25 17.48
N LYS A 364 -2.43 -13.73 16.70
CA LYS A 364 -2.38 -15.12 16.22
C LYS A 364 -1.80 -16.11 17.21
N THR A 365 -0.91 -15.67 18.10
CA THR A 365 -0.09 -16.57 18.91
C THR A 365 0.00 -16.13 20.37
N VAL A 366 0.33 -14.86 20.64
CA VAL A 366 0.56 -14.39 22.03
C VAL A 366 -0.69 -14.50 22.89
N LEU A 367 -1.78 -13.84 22.50
CA LEU A 367 -3.04 -13.87 23.27
C LEU A 367 -3.59 -15.30 23.39
N PRO A 368 -3.72 -16.10 22.31
CA PRO A 368 -4.14 -17.50 22.41
C PRO A 368 -3.34 -18.32 23.42
N LYS A 369 -2.01 -18.19 23.39
CA LYS A 369 -1.13 -18.94 24.29
C LYS A 369 -1.34 -18.55 25.75
N LEU A 370 -1.36 -17.24 26.05
CA LEU A 370 -1.56 -16.75 27.41
C LEU A 370 -2.93 -17.12 27.98
N ILE A 371 -3.98 -17.10 27.13
CA ILE A 371 -5.34 -17.54 27.47
C ILE A 371 -5.35 -19.04 27.76
N GLN A 372 -4.78 -19.86 26.87
CA GLN A 372 -4.70 -21.31 27.05
C GLN A 372 -3.97 -21.69 28.33
N ASP A 373 -2.89 -20.97 28.66
CA ASP A 373 -2.10 -21.18 29.87
C ASP A 373 -2.74 -20.54 31.13
N GLN A 374 -3.90 -19.90 31.00
CA GLN A 374 -4.61 -19.16 32.05
C GLN A 374 -3.72 -18.13 32.79
N SER A 375 -2.81 -17.49 32.05
CA SER A 375 -1.76 -16.61 32.58
C SER A 375 -2.28 -15.18 32.80
N LYS A 376 -3.21 -15.01 33.74
CA LYS A 376 -3.90 -13.75 34.05
C LYS A 376 -2.95 -12.54 34.16
N ASP A 377 -1.90 -12.64 34.97
CA ASP A 377 -0.99 -11.50 35.21
C ASP A 377 -0.27 -11.05 33.93
N LEU A 378 0.08 -11.99 33.05
CA LEU A 378 0.74 -11.69 31.77
C LEU A 378 -0.25 -11.10 30.75
N ILE A 379 -1.50 -11.56 30.74
CA ILE A 379 -2.57 -10.97 29.92
C ILE A 379 -2.77 -9.50 30.31
N LEU A 380 -2.86 -9.20 31.61
CA LEU A 380 -3.03 -7.83 32.09
C LEU A 380 -1.84 -6.93 31.70
N GLU A 381 -0.61 -7.44 31.80
CA GLU A 381 0.56 -6.68 31.34
C GLU A 381 0.54 -6.44 29.83
N LEU A 382 0.11 -7.43 29.04
CA LEU A 382 0.02 -7.31 27.59
C LEU A 382 -1.05 -6.30 27.19
N LEU A 383 -2.21 -6.32 27.85
CA LEU A 383 -3.28 -5.33 27.63
C LEU A 383 -2.76 -3.90 27.88
N ASN A 384 -1.95 -3.70 28.92
CA ASN A 384 -1.34 -2.40 29.18
C ASN A 384 -0.34 -1.98 28.09
N ALA A 385 0.35 -2.93 27.46
CA ALA A 385 1.22 -2.68 26.32
C ALA A 385 0.44 -2.35 25.04
N ILE A 386 -0.57 -3.14 24.65
CA ILE A 386 -1.34 -2.92 23.40
C ILE A 386 -2.25 -1.68 23.46
N PHE A 387 -2.71 -1.31 24.66
CA PHE A 387 -3.46 -0.06 24.88
C PHE A 387 -2.56 1.14 25.13
N LYS A 388 -1.23 1.03 24.96
CA LYS A 388 -0.39 2.22 24.86
C LYS A 388 -0.75 2.99 23.60
N TYR A 389 -0.66 4.32 23.65
CA TYR A 389 -1.05 5.20 22.55
C TYR A 389 -0.02 6.30 22.30
N ASN A 390 -0.03 6.81 21.08
CA ASN A 390 0.70 7.97 20.62
C ASN A 390 -0.28 9.12 20.32
N VAL A 391 0.25 10.35 20.28
CA VAL A 391 -0.54 11.57 20.06
C VAL A 391 0.04 12.36 18.91
N THR A 392 -0.78 12.69 17.92
CA THR A 392 -0.46 13.70 16.91
C THR A 392 -1.22 14.99 17.17
N LYS A 393 -0.54 16.11 16.94
CA LYS A 393 -1.09 17.46 17.14
C LYS A 393 -1.22 18.14 15.78
N ARG A 394 -2.40 18.67 15.48
CA ARG A 394 -2.64 19.55 14.32
C ARG A 394 -3.24 20.86 14.79
N GLU A 395 -2.75 21.97 14.25
CA GLU A 395 -3.36 23.29 14.44
C GLU A 395 -4.14 23.65 13.17
N LEU A 396 -5.43 23.92 13.33
CA LEU A 396 -6.34 24.38 12.29
C LEU A 396 -7.08 25.60 12.85
N GLU A 397 -6.90 26.76 12.21
CA GLU A 397 -7.64 28.00 12.53
C GLU A 397 -7.64 28.37 14.03
N GLY A 398 -6.49 28.21 14.70
CA GLY A 398 -6.36 28.50 16.14
C GLY A 398 -6.94 27.43 17.07
N THR A 399 -7.54 26.37 16.53
CA THR A 399 -8.02 25.20 17.29
C THR A 399 -6.99 24.08 17.25
N ARG A 400 -6.60 23.58 18.44
CA ARG A 400 -5.71 22.42 18.57
C ARG A 400 -6.53 21.14 18.52
N LEU A 401 -6.32 20.35 17.47
CA LEU A 401 -6.91 19.02 17.33
C LEU A 401 -5.88 17.96 17.72
N PHE A 402 -6.23 17.14 18.71
CA PHE A 402 -5.46 15.98 19.12
C PHE A 402 -6.03 14.74 18.44
N SER A 403 -5.15 13.87 17.94
CA SER A 403 -5.53 12.55 17.46
C SER A 403 -4.71 11.50 18.19
N TYR A 404 -5.43 10.58 18.85
CA TYR A 404 -4.88 9.49 19.64
C TYR A 404 -4.96 8.19 18.84
N TYR A 405 -3.87 7.44 18.80
CA TYR A 405 -3.82 6.15 18.08
C TYR A 405 -2.97 5.16 18.88
N SER A 406 -3.34 3.87 18.84
CA SER A 406 -2.58 2.81 19.51
C SER A 406 -1.16 2.72 18.97
N THR A 407 -0.24 2.21 19.80
CA THR A 407 1.08 1.76 19.33
C THR A 407 1.00 0.54 18.42
N MET A 408 -0.11 -0.21 18.47
CA MET A 408 -0.43 -1.30 17.56
C MET A 408 -1.20 -0.75 16.35
N GLU A 409 -1.00 -1.33 15.18
CA GLU A 409 -1.73 -0.99 13.95
C GLU A 409 -3.25 -1.20 14.16
N ARG A 410 -4.05 -0.29 13.58
CA ARG A 410 -5.49 -0.17 13.84
C ARG A 410 -6.24 -1.46 13.54
N TYR A 411 -6.02 -2.04 12.36
CA TYR A 411 -6.67 -3.28 11.96
C TYR A 411 -6.23 -4.44 12.87
N CYS A 412 -4.94 -4.55 13.18
CA CYS A 412 -4.43 -5.60 14.07
C CYS A 412 -4.98 -5.51 15.49
N LEU A 413 -5.11 -4.30 16.06
CA LEU A 413 -5.71 -4.11 17.39
C LEU A 413 -7.16 -4.59 17.39
N LYS A 414 -7.98 -4.13 16.43
CA LYS A 414 -9.38 -4.55 16.30
C LYS A 414 -9.47 -6.07 16.14
N GLU A 415 -8.67 -6.66 15.25
CA GLU A 415 -8.66 -8.10 15.02
C GLU A 415 -8.29 -8.90 16.28
N ALA A 416 -7.31 -8.43 17.05
CA ALA A 416 -6.92 -9.06 18.31
C ALA A 416 -8.05 -9.03 19.34
N LEU A 417 -8.69 -7.87 19.52
CA LEU A 417 -9.75 -7.71 20.51
C LEU A 417 -11.03 -8.46 20.10
N ASP A 418 -11.46 -8.37 18.85
CA ASP A 418 -12.67 -9.06 18.36
C ASP A 418 -12.58 -10.58 18.58
N LYS A 419 -11.40 -11.17 18.39
CA LYS A 419 -11.20 -12.62 18.56
C LYS A 419 -11.11 -13.04 20.03
N HIS A 420 -10.48 -12.22 20.88
CA HIS A 420 -10.01 -12.68 22.20
C HIS A 420 -10.70 -12.02 23.40
N LYS A 421 -11.61 -11.04 23.20
CA LYS A 421 -12.39 -10.44 24.30
C LYS A 421 -13.14 -11.48 25.17
N PRO A 422 -13.92 -12.44 24.62
CA PRO A 422 -14.68 -13.38 25.46
C PRO A 422 -13.83 -14.18 26.45
N PRO A 423 -12.72 -14.85 26.05
CA PRO A 423 -11.88 -15.55 27.00
C PRO A 423 -11.12 -14.62 27.97
N ILE A 424 -10.76 -13.40 27.55
CA ILE A 424 -10.17 -12.41 28.47
C ILE A 424 -11.18 -12.03 29.57
N ALA A 425 -12.44 -11.85 29.21
CA ALA A 425 -13.51 -11.52 30.15
C ALA A 425 -13.68 -12.61 31.22
N GLU A 426 -13.68 -13.88 30.80
CA GLU A 426 -13.77 -15.05 31.69
C GLU A 426 -12.58 -15.12 32.68
N LEU A 427 -11.36 -14.85 32.21
CA LEU A 427 -10.15 -14.97 33.03
C LEU A 427 -9.90 -13.77 33.95
N CYS A 428 -10.10 -12.56 33.45
CA CYS A 428 -9.65 -11.34 34.13
C CYS A 428 -10.41 -10.07 33.71
N GLY A 429 -11.67 -10.18 33.31
CA GLY A 429 -12.44 -9.05 32.76
C GLY A 429 -12.47 -7.82 33.66
N VAL A 430 -12.61 -7.99 34.98
CA VAL A 430 -12.70 -6.87 35.93
C VAL A 430 -11.38 -6.10 36.02
N GLU A 431 -10.24 -6.78 36.12
CA GLU A 431 -8.92 -6.14 36.16
C GLU A 431 -8.52 -5.59 34.77
N ALA A 432 -8.83 -6.30 33.70
CA ALA A 432 -8.59 -5.86 32.33
C ALA A 432 -9.31 -4.53 32.02
N THR A 433 -10.53 -4.38 32.55
CA THR A 433 -11.32 -3.16 32.42
C THR A 433 -10.63 -1.95 33.06
N GLU A 434 -9.95 -2.12 34.19
CA GLU A 434 -9.25 -1.02 34.86
C GLU A 434 -8.14 -0.43 33.99
N ILE A 435 -7.50 -1.25 33.16
CA ILE A 435 -6.45 -0.82 32.23
C ILE A 435 -7.05 0.10 31.16
N ALA A 436 -8.12 -0.33 30.49
CA ALA A 436 -8.76 0.47 29.45
C ALA A 436 -9.38 1.76 30.03
N LEU A 437 -10.04 1.69 31.20
CA LEU A 437 -10.57 2.87 31.88
C LEU A 437 -9.49 3.89 32.27
N LYS A 438 -8.30 3.41 32.67
CA LYS A 438 -7.15 4.28 32.94
C LYS A 438 -6.73 5.02 31.67
N LYS A 439 -6.71 4.36 30.50
CA LYS A 439 -6.40 5.01 29.21
C LYS A 439 -7.43 6.03 28.80
N ILE A 440 -8.72 5.71 28.92
CA ILE A 440 -9.81 6.67 28.70
C ILE A 440 -9.63 7.89 29.62
N SER A 441 -9.32 7.67 30.90
CA SER A 441 -9.08 8.76 31.87
C SER A 441 -7.87 9.63 31.52
N GLU A 442 -6.77 9.02 31.06
CA GLU A 442 -5.56 9.75 30.64
C GLU A 442 -5.84 10.65 29.42
N ILE A 443 -6.64 10.18 28.46
CA ILE A 443 -7.02 10.91 27.26
C ILE A 443 -7.98 12.05 27.61
N VAL A 444 -9.04 11.77 28.37
CA VAL A 444 -10.02 12.79 28.81
C VAL A 444 -9.36 13.94 29.58
N ARG A 445 -8.33 13.65 30.41
CA ARG A 445 -7.57 14.70 31.11
C ARG A 445 -6.75 15.60 30.18
N GLN A 446 -6.33 15.09 29.03
CA GLN A 446 -5.57 15.84 28.03
C GLN A 446 -6.50 16.62 27.09
N ASP A 447 -7.64 16.02 26.73
CA ASP A 447 -8.65 16.59 25.84
C ASP A 447 -10.06 16.13 26.27
N GLY A 448 -10.78 17.03 26.94
CA GLY A 448 -12.11 16.75 27.49
C GLY A 448 -13.24 16.68 26.46
N PHE A 449 -12.96 16.87 25.17
CA PHE A 449 -13.94 16.69 24.08
C PHE A 449 -13.88 15.28 23.47
N GLN A 450 -12.88 14.46 23.83
CA GLN A 450 -12.75 13.09 23.33
C GLN A 450 -13.88 12.19 23.83
N PHE A 451 -14.20 11.14 23.08
CA PHE A 451 -15.29 10.19 23.40
C PHE A 451 -16.71 10.81 23.45
N GLY A 452 -16.92 12.00 22.87
CA GLY A 452 -18.25 12.62 22.76
C GLY A 452 -19.19 11.89 21.80
N ILE A 453 -20.49 12.23 21.85
CA ILE A 453 -21.56 11.59 21.03
C ILE A 453 -21.33 11.63 19.51
N VAL A 454 -20.54 12.58 18.99
CA VAL A 454 -20.22 12.63 17.56
C VAL A 454 -19.30 11.47 17.16
N LYS A 455 -18.33 11.13 18.02
CA LYS A 455 -17.37 10.06 17.80
C LYS A 455 -17.95 8.70 18.21
N ILE A 456 -18.68 8.67 19.31
CA ILE A 456 -19.28 7.47 19.91
C ILE A 456 -20.77 7.75 20.17
N PRO A 457 -21.64 7.60 19.15
CA PRO A 457 -23.06 7.92 19.28
C PRO A 457 -23.79 7.08 20.33
N THR A 458 -23.37 5.82 20.49
CA THR A 458 -23.95 4.84 21.42
C THR A 458 -22.84 4.00 22.04
N ILE A 459 -23.12 3.35 23.18
CA ILE A 459 -22.19 2.37 23.77
C ILE A 459 -22.34 1.02 23.08
N GLU A 460 -23.56 0.58 22.78
CA GLU A 460 -23.82 -0.62 21.99
C GLU A 460 -23.40 -0.46 20.52
N ASP A 461 -23.21 -1.59 19.83
CA ASP A 461 -22.90 -1.60 18.41
C ASP A 461 -24.07 -1.02 17.61
N HIS A 462 -23.79 0.01 16.80
CA HIS A 462 -24.82 0.75 16.11
C HIS A 462 -24.34 1.32 14.76
N PRO A 463 -25.18 1.34 13.70
CA PRO A 463 -24.81 1.87 12.38
C PRO A 463 -24.38 3.35 12.35
N GLN A 464 -24.71 4.11 13.40
CA GLN A 464 -24.28 5.52 13.54
C GLN A 464 -22.79 5.66 13.86
N THR A 465 -22.14 4.60 14.36
CA THR A 465 -20.70 4.60 14.64
C THR A 465 -19.93 4.43 13.34
N SER A 466 -19.47 5.54 12.77
CA SER A 466 -18.88 5.58 11.41
C SER A 466 -17.53 4.85 11.29
N PHE A 467 -16.74 4.83 12.37
CA PHE A 467 -15.37 4.27 12.38
C PHE A 467 -15.16 3.40 13.62
N PRO A 468 -15.80 2.22 13.70
CA PRO A 468 -15.75 1.38 14.90
C PRO A 468 -14.35 0.83 15.19
N ASP A 469 -13.45 0.83 14.21
CA ASP A 469 -12.04 0.46 14.32
C ASP A 469 -11.14 1.56 14.90
N ASP A 470 -11.66 2.78 15.11
CA ASP A 470 -10.94 3.85 15.79
C ASP A 470 -10.53 3.45 17.22
N TYR A 471 -9.38 3.92 17.68
CA TYR A 471 -8.79 3.54 18.96
C TYR A 471 -9.72 3.87 20.14
N GLU A 472 -10.37 5.03 20.12
CA GLU A 472 -11.33 5.46 21.13
C GLU A 472 -12.55 4.53 21.20
N CYS A 473 -13.07 4.10 20.04
CA CYS A 473 -14.16 3.14 19.96
C CYS A 473 -13.73 1.77 20.51
N GLN A 474 -12.52 1.31 20.17
CA GLN A 474 -12.00 0.04 20.66
C GLN A 474 -11.83 0.01 22.19
N LEU A 475 -11.37 1.11 22.81
CA LEU A 475 -11.32 1.23 24.28
C LEU A 475 -12.71 1.13 24.92
N VAL A 476 -13.70 1.83 24.36
CA VAL A 476 -15.07 1.85 24.90
C VAL A 476 -15.75 0.49 24.71
N HIS A 477 -15.66 -0.10 23.53
CA HIS A 477 -16.20 -1.44 23.27
C HIS A 477 -15.52 -2.49 24.15
N PHE A 478 -14.21 -2.38 24.39
CA PHE A 478 -13.52 -3.30 25.30
C PHE A 478 -14.09 -3.20 26.73
N VAL A 479 -14.21 -2.00 27.29
CA VAL A 479 -14.78 -1.80 28.63
C VAL A 479 -16.23 -2.30 28.70
N ARG A 480 -17.04 -2.00 27.68
CA ARG A 480 -18.43 -2.48 27.56
C ARG A 480 -18.46 -4.01 27.65
N ASP A 481 -17.77 -4.68 26.74
CA ASP A 481 -17.85 -6.14 26.61
C ASP A 481 -17.34 -6.86 27.86
N MET A 482 -16.29 -6.33 28.51
CA MET A 482 -15.78 -6.89 29.77
C MET A 482 -16.80 -6.77 30.92
N PHE A 483 -17.48 -5.62 31.04
CA PHE A 483 -18.48 -5.43 32.10
C PHE A 483 -19.79 -6.17 31.83
N GLU A 484 -20.21 -6.32 30.58
CA GLU A 484 -21.36 -7.16 30.22
C GLU A 484 -21.13 -8.62 30.61
N ALA A 485 -19.94 -9.15 30.35
CA ALA A 485 -19.60 -10.54 30.70
C ALA A 485 -19.34 -10.75 32.21
N ALA A 486 -19.08 -9.70 32.99
CA ALA A 486 -18.72 -9.81 34.40
C ALA A 486 -19.93 -10.03 35.32
N GLN A 487 -19.70 -10.69 36.47
CA GLN A 487 -20.74 -10.88 37.48
C GLN A 487 -21.08 -9.55 38.19
N PRO A 488 -22.37 -9.18 38.34
CA PRO A 488 -22.78 -7.88 38.87
C PRO A 488 -22.15 -7.50 40.22
N ASP A 489 -22.01 -8.45 41.14
CA ASP A 489 -21.44 -8.21 42.47
C ASP A 489 -19.97 -7.76 42.43
N GLN A 490 -19.21 -8.18 41.42
CA GLN A 490 -17.80 -7.82 41.25
C GLN A 490 -17.62 -6.40 40.69
N ILE A 491 -18.57 -5.93 39.87
CA ILE A 491 -18.48 -4.65 39.16
C ILE A 491 -19.29 -3.53 39.80
N LYS A 492 -20.24 -3.85 40.69
CA LYS A 492 -21.14 -2.88 41.35
C LYS A 492 -20.43 -1.65 41.92
N GLY A 493 -19.32 -1.86 42.64
CA GLY A 493 -18.54 -0.75 43.22
C GLY A 493 -17.86 0.14 42.16
N LYS A 494 -17.45 -0.43 41.03
CA LYS A 494 -16.81 0.28 39.91
C LYS A 494 -17.85 1.07 39.11
N VAL A 495 -18.96 0.43 38.77
CA VAL A 495 -20.10 1.07 38.09
C VAL A 495 -20.58 2.29 38.88
N LYS A 496 -20.68 2.19 40.21
CA LYS A 496 -20.98 3.33 41.08
C LYS A 496 -19.98 4.49 40.91
N LYS A 497 -18.68 4.20 40.93
CA LYS A 497 -17.64 5.24 40.74
C LYS A 497 -17.69 5.89 39.36
N LEU A 498 -18.05 5.14 38.33
CA LEU A 498 -18.19 5.65 36.96
C LEU A 498 -19.37 6.63 36.82
N LEU A 499 -20.48 6.37 37.52
CA LEU A 499 -21.62 7.30 37.59
C LEU A 499 -21.26 8.64 38.26
N GLU A 500 -20.26 8.64 39.15
CA GLU A 500 -19.78 9.81 39.88
C GLU A 500 -18.70 10.61 39.12
N GLN A 501 -18.17 10.12 38.00
CA GLN A 501 -17.18 10.85 37.20
C GLN A 501 -17.83 12.02 36.45
N GLU A 502 -17.08 13.11 36.22
CA GLU A 502 -17.60 14.30 35.53
C GLU A 502 -17.87 14.04 34.03
N HIS A 503 -16.91 13.42 33.34
CA HIS A 503 -16.97 13.24 31.88
C HIS A 503 -18.08 12.26 31.46
N PRO A 504 -18.91 12.59 30.43
CA PRO A 504 -20.08 11.79 30.05
C PRO A 504 -19.78 10.33 29.73
N ILE A 505 -18.68 10.01 29.05
CA ILE A 505 -18.37 8.62 28.64
C ILE A 505 -18.42 7.61 29.77
N PHE A 506 -17.97 7.98 30.98
CA PHE A 506 -17.99 7.08 32.14
C PHE A 506 -19.41 6.83 32.63
N LYS A 507 -20.27 7.87 32.65
CA LYS A 507 -21.68 7.74 33.01
C LYS A 507 -22.41 6.87 31.98
N ARG A 508 -22.17 7.09 30.69
CA ARG A 508 -22.75 6.31 29.58
C ARG A 508 -22.41 4.83 29.69
N LEU A 509 -21.13 4.50 29.88
CA LEU A 509 -20.67 3.14 30.15
C LEU A 509 -21.37 2.54 31.39
N ALA A 510 -21.45 3.30 32.49
CA ALA A 510 -22.09 2.81 33.70
C ALA A 510 -23.59 2.53 33.52
N ILE A 511 -24.32 3.45 32.87
CA ILE A 511 -25.75 3.30 32.60
C ILE A 511 -26.01 2.11 31.68
N HIS A 512 -25.21 1.96 30.63
CA HIS A 512 -25.25 0.80 29.73
C HIS A 512 -25.08 -0.53 30.49
N VAL A 513 -24.07 -0.60 31.37
CA VAL A 513 -23.82 -1.80 32.19
C VAL A 513 -24.96 -2.06 33.18
N ILE A 514 -25.56 -1.02 33.78
CA ILE A 514 -26.75 -1.19 34.64
C ILE A 514 -27.93 -1.65 33.81
N ASN A 515 -28.10 -1.18 32.57
CA ASN A 515 -29.15 -1.66 31.68
C ASN A 515 -29.01 -3.17 31.42
N HIS A 516 -27.78 -3.62 31.12
CA HIS A 516 -27.48 -5.03 30.88
C HIS A 516 -27.74 -5.91 32.13
N HIS A 517 -27.28 -5.47 33.31
CA HIS A 517 -27.41 -6.17 34.59
C HIS A 517 -28.48 -5.55 35.51
N TYR A 518 -29.65 -5.27 34.96
CA TYR A 518 -30.61 -4.38 35.60
C TYR A 518 -31.12 -4.89 36.95
N GLN A 519 -31.44 -6.17 37.08
CA GLN A 519 -32.07 -6.68 38.31
C GLN A 519 -31.16 -6.52 39.54
N GLU A 520 -29.86 -6.70 39.35
CA GLU A 520 -28.82 -6.67 40.38
C GLU A 520 -28.34 -5.23 40.64
N LEU A 521 -28.23 -4.41 39.58
CA LEU A 521 -27.61 -3.09 39.65
C LEU A 521 -28.60 -1.91 39.68
N LYS A 522 -29.91 -2.11 39.48
CA LYS A 522 -30.92 -1.02 39.43
C LYS A 522 -30.88 -0.04 40.60
N LYS A 523 -30.50 -0.51 41.81
CA LYS A 523 -30.36 0.38 42.98
C LYS A 523 -29.33 1.49 42.76
N LEU A 524 -28.27 1.24 41.98
CA LEU A 524 -27.27 2.26 41.63
C LEU A 524 -27.90 3.35 40.76
N PHE A 525 -28.63 2.96 39.72
CA PHE A 525 -29.36 3.88 38.85
C PHE A 525 -30.33 4.75 39.66
N TRP A 526 -31.20 4.13 40.47
CA TRP A 526 -32.21 4.87 41.25
C TRP A 526 -31.62 5.82 42.31
N ASN A 527 -30.44 5.51 42.83
CA ASN A 527 -29.75 6.40 43.76
C ASN A 527 -29.09 7.57 43.04
N TRP A 528 -28.51 7.33 41.86
CA TRP A 528 -27.80 8.33 41.07
C TRP A 528 -28.72 9.28 40.31
N VAL A 529 -29.81 8.75 39.73
CA VAL A 529 -30.73 9.51 38.87
C VAL A 529 -31.47 10.62 39.64
N LYS A 530 -31.51 10.53 40.97
CA LYS A 530 -32.07 11.55 41.87
C LYS A 530 -31.35 12.89 41.65
N GLY A 531 -31.99 13.80 40.92
CA GLY A 531 -31.43 15.11 40.57
C GLY A 531 -30.56 15.14 39.31
N ASN A 532 -30.38 14.00 38.61
CA ASN A 532 -29.52 13.90 37.42
C ASN A 532 -30.25 13.39 36.16
N PHE A 533 -31.57 13.15 36.24
CA PHE A 533 -32.40 12.56 35.17
C PHE A 533 -32.22 13.25 33.81
N ASN A 534 -32.07 14.57 33.78
CA ASN A 534 -31.87 15.37 32.56
C ASN A 534 -30.57 16.19 32.57
N SER A 535 -29.52 15.71 33.26
CA SER A 535 -28.32 16.50 33.53
C SER A 535 -27.41 16.79 32.31
N SER A 536 -27.58 16.08 31.18
CA SER A 536 -26.82 16.33 29.94
C SER A 536 -27.44 15.62 28.73
N SER A 537 -27.42 16.26 27.55
CA SER A 537 -27.78 15.64 26.27
C SER A 537 -26.86 14.48 25.86
N GLU A 538 -25.66 14.38 26.45
CA GLU A 538 -24.66 13.36 26.13
C GLU A 538 -25.02 11.97 26.68
N ILE A 539 -25.89 11.87 27.69
CA ILE A 539 -26.25 10.59 28.35
C ILE A 539 -27.69 10.14 28.06
N LYS A 540 -28.43 10.93 27.28
CA LYS A 540 -29.86 10.75 27.01
C LYS A 540 -30.15 9.36 26.45
N HIS A 541 -29.35 8.93 25.47
CA HIS A 541 -29.52 7.66 24.78
C HIS A 541 -29.50 6.49 25.75
N GLU A 542 -28.43 6.37 26.56
CA GLU A 542 -28.25 5.23 27.46
C GLU A 542 -29.30 5.22 28.59
N VAL A 543 -29.70 6.38 29.11
CA VAL A 543 -30.77 6.46 30.14
C VAL A 543 -32.11 6.04 29.54
N ARG A 544 -32.44 6.53 28.35
CA ARG A 544 -33.71 6.18 27.69
C ARG A 544 -33.76 4.71 27.36
N GLU A 545 -32.67 4.15 26.85
CA GLU A 545 -32.59 2.74 26.50
C GLU A 545 -32.76 1.85 27.74
N LEU A 546 -32.17 2.22 28.87
CA LEU A 546 -32.39 1.56 30.16
C LEU A 546 -33.88 1.55 30.55
N LEU A 547 -34.56 2.69 30.43
CA LEU A 547 -35.99 2.78 30.72
C LEU A 547 -36.80 1.89 29.77
N ARG A 548 -36.50 1.96 28.47
CA ARG A 548 -37.23 1.24 27.42
C ARG A 548 -37.16 -0.27 27.59
N VAL A 549 -35.97 -0.79 27.85
CA VAL A 549 -35.72 -2.23 27.99
C VAL A 549 -36.34 -2.78 29.27
N ASN A 550 -36.30 -2.02 30.37
CA ASN A 550 -36.65 -2.55 31.69
C ASN A 550 -38.03 -2.13 32.21
N CYS A 551 -38.76 -1.27 31.49
CA CYS A 551 -40.00 -0.65 31.97
C CYS A 551 -41.05 -1.64 32.51
N SER A 552 -41.20 -2.82 31.90
CA SER A 552 -42.15 -3.86 32.32
C SER A 552 -41.87 -4.41 33.73
N THR A 553 -40.67 -4.18 34.27
CA THR A 553 -40.27 -4.62 35.61
C THR A 553 -40.41 -3.53 36.68
N PHE A 554 -40.84 -2.34 36.31
CA PHE A 554 -40.94 -1.21 37.23
C PHE A 554 -42.18 -1.35 38.12
N SER A 555 -41.99 -1.12 39.42
CA SER A 555 -43.08 -1.00 40.37
C SER A 555 -43.86 0.31 40.16
N GLU A 556 -45.11 0.37 40.64
CA GLU A 556 -45.91 1.61 40.68
C GLU A 556 -45.16 2.79 41.31
N LYS A 557 -44.33 2.52 42.32
CA LYS A 557 -43.51 3.54 42.98
C LYS A 557 -42.39 4.06 42.08
N GLU A 558 -41.75 3.18 41.31
CA GLU A 558 -40.70 3.55 40.34
C GLU A 558 -41.29 4.31 39.15
N ILE A 559 -42.44 3.86 38.63
CA ILE A 559 -43.22 4.57 37.63
C ILE A 559 -43.58 5.98 38.12
N GLY A 560 -44.10 6.09 39.35
CA GLY A 560 -44.41 7.39 39.96
C GLY A 560 -43.21 8.32 40.06
N LYS A 561 -42.02 7.79 40.38
CA LYS A 561 -40.77 8.58 40.41
C LYS A 561 -40.34 9.05 39.01
N ILE A 562 -40.43 8.18 38.00
CA ILE A 562 -40.07 8.58 36.64
C ILE A 562 -41.04 9.64 36.12
N LEU A 563 -42.34 9.49 36.38
CA LEU A 563 -43.33 10.51 36.04
C LEU A 563 -43.01 11.83 36.74
N ASP A 564 -42.68 11.80 38.03
CA ASP A 564 -42.25 12.99 38.78
C ASP A 564 -41.00 13.63 38.14
N TYR A 565 -39.99 12.84 37.76
CA TYR A 565 -38.80 13.37 37.07
C TYR A 565 -39.10 13.94 35.69
N ILE A 566 -39.93 13.27 34.89
CA ILE A 566 -40.32 13.78 33.57
C ILE A 566 -41.08 15.11 33.74
N GLU A 567 -41.96 15.20 34.74
CA GLU A 567 -42.76 16.39 34.98
C GLU A 567 -41.97 17.58 35.51
N ASN A 568 -41.03 17.33 36.43
CA ASN A 568 -40.34 18.35 37.22
C ASN A 568 -38.85 18.55 36.89
N ALA A 569 -38.29 17.84 35.90
CA ALA A 569 -36.90 18.05 35.49
C ALA A 569 -36.68 19.44 34.87
N GLU A 570 -35.47 19.99 35.06
CA GLU A 570 -35.02 21.18 34.33
C GLU A 570 -34.63 20.78 32.90
N TYR A 571 -35.39 21.28 31.93
CA TYR A 571 -35.09 21.08 30.51
C TYR A 571 -34.41 22.32 29.95
N TYR A 572 -33.32 22.14 29.22
CA TYR A 572 -32.68 23.23 28.49
C TYR A 572 -33.57 23.65 27.33
N VAL A 573 -34.18 24.83 27.43
CA VAL A 573 -35.00 25.40 26.36
C VAL A 573 -34.13 26.46 25.64
N PRO A 574 -33.73 26.27 24.37
CA PRO A 574 -32.81 27.19 23.71
C PRO A 574 -33.40 28.59 23.52
N ASP A 575 -32.74 29.65 24.00
CA ASP A 575 -33.21 31.05 23.88
C ASP A 575 -33.47 31.48 22.43
N LYS A 576 -32.73 30.90 21.46
CA LYS A 576 -32.82 31.19 20.02
C LYS A 576 -33.92 30.43 19.28
N MET A 577 -34.72 29.60 19.96
CA MET A 577 -35.94 29.03 19.38
C MET A 577 -37.17 29.93 19.54
N PHE A 578 -37.05 31.06 20.27
CA PHE A 578 -38.18 31.92 20.62
C PHE A 578 -38.27 33.24 19.84
N ASP A 579 -37.36 33.51 18.90
CA ASP A 579 -37.39 34.73 18.07
C ASP A 579 -37.98 34.51 16.68
N GLY A 580 -39.02 33.67 16.53
CA GLY A 580 -39.76 33.63 15.27
C GLY A 580 -40.59 32.40 14.93
N SER A 581 -40.62 31.36 15.76
CA SER A 581 -41.48 30.20 15.52
C SER A 581 -42.79 30.16 16.29
N ASN A 582 -43.73 29.45 15.68
CA ASN A 582 -44.98 29.00 16.30
C ASN A 582 -44.81 27.78 17.23
N VAL A 583 -43.59 27.23 17.43
CA VAL A 583 -43.42 26.15 18.40
C VAL A 583 -43.36 26.77 19.78
N ASP A 584 -44.51 26.73 20.43
CA ASP A 584 -44.65 27.14 21.82
C ASP A 584 -43.57 26.41 22.66
N ALA A 585 -42.98 27.10 23.64
CA ALA A 585 -42.12 26.47 24.63
C ALA A 585 -42.81 25.24 25.24
N GLU A 586 -44.14 25.32 25.35
CA GLU A 586 -45.02 24.24 25.77
C GLU A 586 -45.01 23.03 24.81
N GLU A 587 -45.03 23.24 23.49
CA GLU A 587 -45.00 22.15 22.49
C GLU A 587 -43.62 21.47 22.44
N TRP A 588 -42.54 22.25 22.49
CA TRP A 588 -41.18 21.69 22.53
C TRP A 588 -40.95 20.83 23.77
N LEU A 589 -41.34 21.37 24.93
CA LEU A 589 -41.25 20.68 26.21
C LEU A 589 -42.15 19.44 26.21
N ALA A 590 -43.36 19.53 25.64
CA ALA A 590 -44.24 18.39 25.46
C ALA A 590 -43.60 17.29 24.60
N SER A 591 -42.93 17.63 23.49
CA SER A 591 -42.20 16.67 22.66
C SER A 591 -41.08 15.98 23.43
N TYR A 592 -40.30 16.71 24.24
CA TYR A 592 -39.25 16.13 25.08
C TYR A 592 -39.81 15.20 26.17
N LYS A 593 -40.87 15.62 26.88
CA LYS A 593 -41.55 14.79 27.88
C LYS A 593 -42.17 13.55 27.24
N LYS A 594 -42.77 13.71 26.06
CA LYS A 594 -43.34 12.62 25.26
C LYS A 594 -42.28 11.60 24.84
N GLU A 595 -41.10 12.04 24.45
CA GLU A 595 -39.99 11.14 24.09
C GLU A 595 -39.59 10.23 25.26
N TRP A 596 -39.50 10.77 26.48
CA TRP A 596 -39.24 9.98 27.67
C TRP A 596 -40.37 9.00 27.98
N LEU A 597 -41.62 9.45 27.91
CA LEU A 597 -42.80 8.60 28.14
C LEU A 597 -42.94 7.48 27.12
N SER A 598 -42.50 7.71 25.87
CA SER A 598 -42.52 6.69 24.80
C SER A 598 -41.73 5.42 25.18
N ALA A 599 -40.67 5.56 26.00
CA ALA A 599 -39.89 4.43 26.48
C ALA A 599 -40.70 3.53 27.46
N LEU A 600 -41.74 4.06 28.09
CA LEU A 600 -42.50 3.40 29.16
C LEU A 600 -43.86 2.85 28.70
N LEU A 601 -44.26 3.05 27.43
CA LEU A 601 -45.59 2.66 26.94
C LEU A 601 -45.88 1.16 27.09
N LYS A 602 -44.84 0.30 27.07
CA LYS A 602 -44.97 -1.15 27.27
C LYS A 602 -45.39 -1.56 28.69
N THR A 603 -45.37 -0.64 29.67
CA THR A 603 -45.86 -0.93 31.04
C THR A 603 -47.37 -1.11 31.11
N GLU A 604 -48.10 -0.64 30.10
CA GLU A 604 -49.57 -0.54 30.08
C GLU A 604 -50.20 0.26 31.25
N ASN A 605 -49.39 0.89 32.09
CA ASN A 605 -49.85 1.66 33.24
C ASN A 605 -50.71 2.85 32.81
N SER A 606 -51.88 3.00 33.45
CA SER A 606 -52.86 4.02 33.08
C SER A 606 -52.31 5.45 33.19
N LYS A 607 -51.49 5.74 34.21
CA LYS A 607 -50.90 7.08 34.41
C LYS A 607 -49.89 7.44 33.33
N ILE A 608 -49.11 6.46 32.85
CA ILE A 608 -48.17 6.66 31.74
C ILE A 608 -48.94 6.92 30.44
N LYS A 609 -50.00 6.15 30.16
CA LYS A 609 -50.85 6.36 28.98
C LYS A 609 -51.53 7.73 29.02
N GLU A 610 -52.15 8.08 30.13
CA GLU A 610 -52.78 9.40 30.33
C GLU A 610 -51.77 10.55 30.15
N SER A 611 -50.56 10.41 30.69
CA SER A 611 -49.50 11.43 30.54
C SER A 611 -48.96 11.50 29.12
N TYR A 612 -48.79 10.35 28.44
CA TYR A 612 -48.36 10.31 27.05
C TYR A 612 -49.43 10.93 26.14
N GLU A 613 -50.70 10.57 26.31
CA GLU A 613 -51.84 11.14 25.57
C GLU A 613 -52.00 12.64 25.83
N LYS A 614 -51.74 13.10 27.07
CA LYS A 614 -51.70 14.53 27.41
C LYS A 614 -50.68 15.26 26.52
N TYR A 615 -49.45 14.76 26.41
CA TYR A 615 -48.41 15.41 25.60
C TYR A 615 -48.52 15.14 24.11
N GLU A 616 -49.10 14.02 23.68
CA GLU A 616 -49.42 13.73 22.27
C GLU A 616 -50.47 14.70 21.73
N LYS A 617 -51.45 15.12 22.56
CA LYS A 617 -52.41 16.17 22.20
C LYS A 617 -51.76 17.54 22.02
N ILE A 618 -50.67 17.81 22.76
CA ILE A 618 -49.95 19.10 22.70
C ILE A 618 -48.93 19.08 21.55
N SER A 619 -48.21 17.97 21.35
CA SER A 619 -47.26 17.77 20.27
C SER A 619 -47.54 16.43 19.57
N PRO A 620 -48.27 16.40 18.44
CA PRO A 620 -48.64 15.17 17.72
C PRO A 620 -47.53 14.63 16.80
N VAL A 621 -46.35 15.26 16.79
CA VAL A 621 -45.24 14.91 15.88
C VAL A 621 -44.63 13.55 16.25
N GLU A 622 -44.47 12.67 15.26
CA GLU A 622 -43.82 11.37 15.45
C GLU A 622 -42.31 11.52 15.75
N ILE A 623 -41.83 10.81 16.78
CA ILE A 623 -40.41 10.80 17.17
C ILE A 623 -39.72 9.61 16.49
N LYS A 624 -39.05 9.84 15.36
CA LYS A 624 -38.44 8.76 14.55
C LYS A 624 -37.24 8.06 15.20
N HIS A 625 -36.32 8.83 15.81
CA HIS A 625 -35.04 8.32 16.35
C HIS A 625 -34.91 8.62 17.84
N PRO A 626 -35.82 8.10 18.68
CA PRO A 626 -35.91 8.51 20.07
C PRO A 626 -34.71 7.99 20.88
N GLY A 627 -34.08 8.85 21.67
CA GLY A 627 -32.84 8.59 22.41
C GLY A 627 -31.61 9.27 21.82
N PHE A 628 -31.62 9.59 20.52
CA PHE A 628 -30.49 10.21 19.84
C PHE A 628 -30.58 11.74 19.87
N SER A 629 -29.52 12.40 20.33
CA SER A 629 -29.37 13.86 20.24
C SER A 629 -29.05 14.33 18.82
N SER A 630 -28.48 13.45 17.99
CA SER A 630 -28.23 13.65 16.57
C SER A 630 -28.25 12.30 15.85
N TRP A 631 -28.85 12.24 14.66
CA TRP A 631 -28.89 11.04 13.83
C TRP A 631 -28.44 11.40 12.40
N HIS A 632 -27.45 10.67 11.90
CA HIS A 632 -26.89 10.83 10.56
C HIS A 632 -27.48 9.78 9.63
N GLU A 633 -28.44 10.13 8.79
CA GLU A 633 -28.80 9.30 7.65
C GLU A 633 -27.77 9.51 6.54
N GLY A 634 -27.24 8.42 5.98
CA GLY A 634 -26.53 8.46 4.71
C GLY A 634 -27.52 8.84 3.61
N GLY A 635 -27.77 10.13 3.44
CA GLY A 635 -28.76 10.69 2.55
C GLY A 635 -29.02 12.15 2.91
N PHE A 636 -29.38 12.98 1.92
CA PHE A 636 -29.88 14.32 2.21
C PHE A 636 -31.18 14.17 3.02
N VAL A 637 -31.27 14.84 4.18
CA VAL A 637 -32.50 14.90 4.98
C VAL A 637 -33.67 15.23 4.04
N GLU A 638 -34.68 14.37 4.02
CA GLU A 638 -35.87 14.55 3.19
C GLU A 638 -36.58 15.84 3.61
N GLN A 639 -36.52 16.85 2.74
CA GLN A 639 -37.14 18.15 2.95
C GLN A 639 -38.52 18.11 2.31
N LEU A 640 -39.56 18.04 3.13
CA LEU A 640 -40.92 17.90 2.67
C LEU A 640 -41.50 19.28 2.33
N SER A 641 -42.36 19.32 1.31
CA SER A 641 -43.12 20.52 0.97
C SER A 641 -44.37 20.63 1.85
N PRO A 642 -44.80 21.85 2.23
CA PRO A 642 -46.07 22.09 2.93
C PRO A 642 -47.31 21.85 2.04
N ILE A 643 -47.10 21.67 0.73
CA ILE A 643 -48.16 21.52 -0.26
C ILE A 643 -47.83 20.35 -1.19
N GLU A 644 -48.84 19.54 -1.48
CA GLU A 644 -48.77 18.47 -2.47
C GLU A 644 -48.69 19.05 -3.89
N PRO A 645 -47.85 18.47 -4.79
CA PRO A 645 -47.69 18.94 -6.17
C PRO A 645 -49.01 19.17 -6.92
N ALA A 646 -49.94 18.21 -6.79
CA ALA A 646 -51.25 18.28 -7.45
C ALA A 646 -52.11 19.47 -6.99
N VAL A 647 -51.94 19.95 -5.75
CA VAL A 647 -52.67 21.09 -5.21
C VAL A 647 -52.04 22.39 -5.68
N LEU A 648 -50.71 22.48 -5.68
CA LEU A 648 -49.98 23.65 -6.18
C LEU A 648 -50.29 23.90 -7.67
N LEU A 649 -50.41 22.83 -8.47
CA LEU A 649 -50.77 22.91 -9.90
C LEU A 649 -52.19 23.44 -10.18
N GLN A 650 -53.12 23.29 -9.23
CA GLN A 650 -54.50 23.78 -9.38
C GLN A 650 -54.64 25.27 -9.07
N MET A 651 -53.68 25.87 -8.36
CA MET A 651 -53.67 27.28 -8.00
C MET A 651 -53.30 28.16 -9.21
N SER A 652 -53.83 29.39 -9.27
CA SER A 652 -53.35 30.44 -10.19
C SER A 652 -51.93 30.91 -9.81
N ASN A 653 -51.21 31.56 -10.73
CA ASN A 653 -49.84 32.03 -10.42
C ASN A 653 -49.84 33.09 -9.30
N GLU A 654 -50.87 33.92 -9.24
CA GLU A 654 -51.10 34.89 -8.17
C GLU A 654 -51.28 34.20 -6.82
N GLU A 655 -52.07 33.12 -6.77
CA GLU A 655 -52.27 32.32 -5.55
C GLU A 655 -50.99 31.58 -5.15
N ILE A 656 -50.24 31.03 -6.11
CA ILE A 656 -48.96 30.36 -5.85
C ILE A 656 -47.97 31.34 -5.23
N VAL A 657 -47.80 32.53 -5.82
CA VAL A 657 -46.85 33.52 -5.29
C VAL A 657 -47.25 33.99 -3.91
N LYS A 658 -48.55 34.24 -3.69
CA LYS A 658 -49.07 34.57 -2.37
C LYS A 658 -48.72 33.47 -1.36
N TYR A 659 -48.96 32.20 -1.70
CA TYR A 659 -48.64 31.07 -0.85
C TYR A 659 -47.13 30.96 -0.55
N LEU A 660 -46.28 31.05 -1.58
CA LEU A 660 -44.83 30.99 -1.43
C LEU A 660 -44.32 32.13 -0.51
N ASN A 661 -44.81 33.35 -0.69
CA ASN A 661 -44.40 34.51 0.09
C ASN A 661 -44.94 34.48 1.52
N ASP A 662 -46.18 34.07 1.71
CA ASP A 662 -46.83 33.95 3.02
C ASP A 662 -46.31 32.74 3.80
N PHE A 663 -45.69 31.76 3.12
CA PHE A 663 -45.07 30.62 3.79
C PHE A 663 -43.99 31.12 4.76
N LYS A 664 -44.31 30.95 6.03
CA LYS A 664 -43.37 31.08 7.14
C LYS A 664 -43.00 29.68 7.54
N GLN A 665 -41.72 29.39 7.42
CA GLN A 665 -41.18 28.16 7.96
C GLN A 665 -41.29 28.24 9.48
N GLU A 666 -42.01 27.30 10.11
CA GLU A 666 -42.03 27.16 11.57
C GLU A 666 -40.66 26.63 12.04
N ASP A 667 -40.20 27.03 13.24
CA ASP A 667 -38.90 26.55 13.73
C ASP A 667 -38.90 25.03 13.91
N PHE A 668 -37.70 24.53 13.73
CA PHE A 668 -37.40 23.13 13.49
C PHE A 668 -37.58 22.27 14.75
N HIS A 669 -38.69 21.53 14.81
CA HIS A 669 -38.93 20.60 15.93
C HIS A 669 -39.42 19.20 15.54
N SER A 670 -39.42 18.86 14.25
CA SER A 670 -39.96 17.61 13.73
C SER A 670 -39.02 16.89 12.75
N LEU A 671 -38.94 15.56 12.83
CA LEU A 671 -38.15 14.68 11.95
C LEU A 671 -38.75 14.50 10.54
N LYS A 672 -39.86 15.18 10.23
CA LYS A 672 -40.42 15.41 8.89
C LYS A 672 -40.42 16.92 8.64
N ARG A 673 -39.43 17.40 7.88
CA ARG A 673 -39.16 18.84 7.77
C ARG A 673 -39.94 19.47 6.63
N ILE A 674 -41.19 19.86 6.90
CA ILE A 674 -41.83 20.89 6.09
C ILE A 674 -40.91 22.12 6.16
N SER A 675 -40.33 22.49 5.02
CA SER A 675 -39.25 23.48 5.01
C SER A 675 -39.32 24.32 3.75
N GLN A 676 -38.72 25.51 3.80
CA GLN A 676 -38.63 26.37 2.63
C GLN A 676 -37.94 25.64 1.47
N ARG A 677 -36.90 24.83 1.74
CA ARG A 677 -36.24 24.07 0.67
C ARG A 677 -37.06 22.86 0.20
N GLY A 678 -37.87 22.24 1.04
CA GLY A 678 -38.86 21.25 0.58
C GLY A 678 -39.94 21.87 -0.31
N LEU A 679 -40.46 23.04 0.06
CA LEU A 679 -41.37 23.83 -0.79
C LEU A 679 -40.71 24.24 -2.12
N CYS A 680 -39.45 24.68 -2.07
CA CYS A 680 -38.66 24.99 -3.26
C CYS A 680 -38.52 23.77 -4.17
N GLN A 681 -38.24 22.59 -3.61
CA GLN A 681 -38.10 21.35 -4.39
C GLN A 681 -39.43 20.93 -5.05
N THR A 682 -40.56 21.02 -4.35
CA THR A 682 -41.87 20.75 -4.96
C THR A 682 -42.20 21.76 -6.04
N PHE A 683 -41.98 23.05 -5.78
CA PHE A 683 -42.20 24.09 -6.77
C PHE A 683 -41.30 23.93 -8.00
N GLU A 684 -40.00 23.65 -7.80
CA GLU A 684 -39.04 23.33 -8.86
C GLU A 684 -39.49 22.12 -9.68
N SER A 685 -39.97 21.07 -9.01
CA SER A 685 -40.46 19.86 -9.66
C SER A 685 -41.72 20.12 -10.49
N ASP A 686 -42.69 20.88 -9.97
CA ASP A 686 -43.91 21.21 -10.72
C ASP A 686 -43.61 22.10 -11.92
N VAL A 687 -42.73 23.08 -11.77
CA VAL A 687 -42.25 23.91 -12.88
C VAL A 687 -41.52 23.06 -13.91
N ALA A 688 -40.66 22.13 -13.47
CA ALA A 688 -39.96 21.21 -14.35
C ALA A 688 -40.92 20.23 -15.06
N GLU A 689 -42.01 19.84 -14.39
CA GLU A 689 -42.98 18.91 -14.95
C GLU A 689 -43.97 19.59 -15.92
N HIS A 690 -44.38 20.82 -15.62
CA HIS A 690 -45.42 21.56 -16.34
C HIS A 690 -45.00 23.01 -16.71
N PRO A 691 -43.86 23.23 -17.40
CA PRO A 691 -43.29 24.57 -17.58
C PRO A 691 -44.22 25.57 -18.28
N ILE A 692 -45.00 25.12 -19.26
CA ILE A 692 -45.96 25.96 -20.01
C ILE A 692 -47.01 26.58 -19.07
N ARG A 693 -47.49 25.84 -18.06
CA ARG A 693 -48.50 26.34 -17.10
C ARG A 693 -47.98 27.59 -16.39
N PHE A 694 -46.73 27.55 -15.92
CA PHE A 694 -46.14 28.66 -15.17
C PHE A 694 -45.77 29.83 -16.08
N LEU A 695 -45.29 29.55 -17.30
CA LEU A 695 -44.85 30.56 -18.29
C LEU A 695 -46.00 31.34 -18.94
N ASN A 696 -47.25 30.86 -18.89
CA ASN A 696 -48.42 31.56 -19.43
C ASN A 696 -48.66 32.95 -18.78
N ASN A 697 -48.25 33.14 -17.52
CA ASN A 697 -48.33 34.43 -16.83
C ASN A 697 -47.22 34.56 -15.76
N LEU A 698 -46.04 35.08 -16.13
CA LEU A 698 -44.93 35.23 -15.19
C LEU A 698 -45.00 36.48 -14.30
N LYS A 699 -45.92 37.40 -14.58
CA LYS A 699 -46.00 38.69 -13.89
C LYS A 699 -46.10 38.55 -12.35
N PRO A 700 -46.90 37.63 -11.78
CA PRO A 700 -46.97 37.46 -10.34
C PRO A 700 -45.62 37.10 -9.70
N PHE A 701 -44.79 36.29 -10.37
CA PHE A 701 -43.51 35.85 -9.82
C PHE A 701 -42.48 36.97 -9.67
N GLN A 702 -42.75 38.17 -10.21
CA GLN A 702 -41.93 39.37 -9.97
C GLN A 702 -41.98 39.79 -8.50
N GLU A 703 -43.09 39.53 -7.82
CA GLU A 703 -43.29 39.83 -6.39
C GLU A 703 -42.86 38.68 -5.47
N ALA A 704 -42.44 37.53 -6.02
CA ALA A 704 -41.99 36.39 -5.23
C ALA A 704 -40.66 36.67 -4.51
N LYS A 705 -40.48 36.13 -3.30
CA LYS A 705 -39.21 36.20 -2.57
C LYS A 705 -38.07 35.61 -3.43
N PRO A 706 -36.83 36.15 -3.35
CA PRO A 706 -35.71 35.75 -4.22
C PRO A 706 -35.42 34.24 -4.27
N VAL A 707 -35.57 33.53 -3.15
CA VAL A 707 -35.39 32.07 -3.10
C VAL A 707 -36.34 31.32 -4.05
N TYR A 708 -37.58 31.78 -4.19
CA TYR A 708 -38.56 31.16 -5.08
C TYR A 708 -38.42 31.62 -6.53
N GLN A 709 -37.93 32.85 -6.76
CA GLN A 709 -37.51 33.27 -8.10
C GLN A 709 -36.37 32.39 -8.61
N TYR A 710 -35.40 32.07 -7.74
CA TYR A 710 -34.35 31.09 -8.03
C TYR A 710 -34.93 29.71 -8.33
N SER A 711 -35.84 29.20 -7.48
CA SER A 711 -36.48 27.89 -7.69
C SER A 711 -37.30 27.80 -8.98
N LEU A 712 -38.00 28.88 -9.37
CA LEU A 712 -38.68 28.96 -10.66
C LEU A 712 -37.68 28.78 -11.82
N LEU A 713 -36.56 29.52 -11.80
CA LEU A 713 -35.54 29.45 -12.84
C LEU A 713 -34.85 28.08 -12.90
N GLN A 714 -34.55 27.50 -11.74
CA GLN A 714 -33.99 26.16 -11.63
C GLN A 714 -34.96 25.10 -12.16
N GLY A 715 -36.25 25.20 -11.85
CA GLY A 715 -37.30 24.33 -12.40
C GLY A 715 -37.38 24.41 -13.92
N LEU A 716 -37.33 25.63 -14.49
CA LEU A 716 -37.31 25.83 -15.94
C LEU A 716 -36.05 25.28 -16.61
N LYS A 717 -34.87 25.40 -15.96
CA LYS A 717 -33.65 24.76 -16.44
C LYS A 717 -33.80 23.25 -16.45
N ASN A 718 -34.31 22.67 -15.37
CA ASN A 718 -34.53 21.23 -15.26
C ASN A 718 -35.54 20.74 -16.31
N ALA A 719 -36.62 21.50 -16.59
CA ALA A 719 -37.54 21.21 -17.70
C ALA A 719 -36.81 21.18 -19.04
N TRP A 720 -35.96 22.17 -19.29
CA TRP A 720 -35.19 22.25 -20.52
C TRP A 720 -34.20 21.08 -20.67
N GLU A 721 -33.45 20.76 -19.62
CA GLU A 721 -32.51 19.61 -19.63
C GLU A 721 -33.22 18.26 -19.79
N LYS A 722 -34.50 18.17 -19.43
CA LYS A 722 -35.41 17.03 -19.71
C LYS A 722 -36.11 17.10 -21.07
N GLU A 723 -35.60 17.92 -22.00
CA GLU A 723 -36.09 18.05 -23.39
C GLU A 723 -37.55 18.56 -23.52
N LYS A 724 -38.06 19.30 -22.53
CA LYS A 724 -39.40 19.92 -22.63
C LYS A 724 -39.36 21.24 -23.38
N SER A 725 -40.39 21.49 -24.19
CA SER A 725 -40.54 22.71 -24.97
C SER A 725 -41.40 23.75 -24.26
N PHE A 726 -40.97 25.01 -24.32
CA PHE A 726 -41.72 26.17 -23.85
C PHE A 726 -41.20 27.47 -24.47
N SER A 727 -42.00 28.54 -24.40
CA SER A 727 -41.64 29.85 -24.96
C SER A 727 -40.58 30.56 -24.12
N TRP A 728 -39.42 30.80 -24.72
CA TRP A 728 -38.31 31.52 -24.09
C TRP A 728 -38.51 33.05 -24.06
N ASN A 729 -39.36 33.60 -24.94
CA ASN A 729 -39.67 35.05 -24.97
C ASN A 729 -40.18 35.53 -23.60
N ASN A 730 -41.21 34.87 -23.07
CA ASN A 730 -41.80 35.23 -21.77
C ASN A 730 -40.77 35.14 -20.63
N LEU A 731 -39.91 34.12 -20.67
CA LEU A 731 -38.86 33.91 -19.67
C LEU A 731 -37.81 35.03 -19.71
N PHE A 732 -37.31 35.43 -20.88
CA PHE A 732 -36.32 36.49 -20.97
C PHE A 732 -36.89 37.88 -20.65
N ASP A 733 -38.16 38.13 -20.94
CA ASP A 733 -38.86 39.34 -20.50
C ASP A 733 -38.96 39.40 -18.96
N PHE A 734 -39.25 38.26 -18.33
CA PHE A 734 -39.25 38.12 -16.88
C PHE A 734 -37.85 38.35 -16.27
N VAL A 735 -36.82 37.69 -16.83
CA VAL A 735 -35.42 37.86 -16.40
C VAL A 735 -34.97 39.31 -16.54
N SER A 736 -35.30 39.96 -17.65
CA SER A 736 -34.97 41.38 -17.90
C SER A 736 -35.60 42.27 -16.83
N THR A 737 -36.87 42.02 -16.49
CA THR A 737 -37.57 42.78 -15.43
C THR A 737 -36.90 42.64 -14.06
N ILE A 738 -36.33 41.47 -13.72
CA ILE A 738 -35.61 41.27 -12.45
C ILE A 738 -34.30 42.08 -12.45
N ILE A 739 -33.49 41.94 -13.50
CA ILE A 739 -32.14 42.52 -13.52
C ILE A 739 -32.12 44.02 -13.79
N ASP A 740 -33.19 44.60 -14.33
CA ASP A 740 -33.31 46.05 -14.55
C ASP A 740 -33.67 46.83 -13.27
N GLN A 741 -34.05 46.15 -12.19
CA GLN A 741 -34.36 46.80 -10.92
C GLN A 741 -33.09 47.12 -10.13
N ASP A 742 -32.85 48.40 -9.82
CA ASP A 742 -31.69 48.80 -9.00
C ASP A 742 -31.71 48.16 -7.60
N ASN A 743 -32.90 47.96 -7.02
CA ASN A 743 -33.07 47.27 -5.75
C ASN A 743 -32.54 45.82 -5.78
N PHE A 744 -32.64 45.11 -6.90
CA PHE A 744 -32.09 43.75 -7.02
C PHE A 744 -30.56 43.74 -6.81
N TRP A 745 -29.88 44.75 -7.33
CA TRP A 745 -28.42 44.87 -7.23
C TRP A 745 -27.95 45.44 -5.89
N GLN A 746 -28.72 46.37 -5.31
CA GLN A 746 -28.39 47.03 -4.04
C GLN A 746 -28.75 46.20 -2.81
N LYS A 747 -29.61 45.18 -2.94
CA LYS A 747 -30.05 44.36 -1.81
C LYS A 747 -28.88 43.62 -1.15
N GLU A 748 -28.77 43.80 0.16
CA GLU A 748 -27.89 43.03 1.04
C GLU A 748 -28.65 41.84 1.62
N TYR A 749 -27.93 40.74 1.88
CA TYR A 749 -28.49 39.50 2.39
C TYR A 749 -27.75 39.09 3.65
N GLU A 750 -28.48 38.83 4.72
CA GLU A 750 -27.96 38.16 5.92
C GLU A 750 -28.06 36.64 5.68
N GLY A 751 -26.94 35.98 5.35
CA GLY A 751 -26.89 34.54 5.03
C GLY A 751 -26.73 34.22 3.54
N ALA A 752 -27.58 33.35 2.98
CA ALA A 752 -27.46 32.92 1.58
C ALA A 752 -27.71 34.10 0.62
N ASN A 753 -26.74 34.36 -0.26
CA ASN A 753 -26.81 35.45 -1.25
C ASN A 753 -27.68 35.02 -2.45
N TYR A 754 -29.01 35.11 -2.28
CA TYR A 754 -29.96 34.70 -3.30
C TYR A 754 -29.84 35.50 -4.61
N ARG A 755 -29.35 36.75 -4.56
CA ARG A 755 -29.02 37.51 -5.78
C ARG A 755 -28.00 36.75 -6.62
N GLU A 756 -26.91 36.27 -6.02
CA GLU A 756 -25.90 35.49 -6.74
C GLU A 756 -26.40 34.13 -7.21
N TRP A 757 -27.32 33.50 -6.48
CA TRP A 757 -27.96 32.25 -6.90
C TRP A 757 -28.84 32.48 -8.13
N ILE A 758 -29.69 33.52 -8.13
CA ILE A 758 -30.50 33.90 -9.28
C ILE A 758 -29.61 34.21 -10.49
N ILE A 759 -28.56 35.03 -10.32
CA ILE A 759 -27.61 35.36 -11.40
C ILE A 759 -26.95 34.09 -11.95
N SER A 760 -26.46 33.22 -11.05
CA SER A 760 -25.84 31.94 -11.42
C SER A 760 -26.81 31.06 -12.21
N GLU A 761 -28.08 31.04 -11.82
CA GLU A 761 -29.08 30.19 -12.44
C GLU A 761 -29.55 30.72 -13.79
N ILE A 762 -29.68 32.04 -13.94
CA ILE A 762 -29.89 32.69 -15.25
C ILE A 762 -28.76 32.31 -16.20
N ALA A 763 -27.50 32.41 -15.76
CA ALA A 763 -26.35 32.06 -16.59
C ALA A 763 -26.37 30.58 -16.99
N ARG A 764 -26.64 29.66 -16.05
CA ARG A 764 -26.76 28.22 -16.34
C ARG A 764 -27.92 27.89 -17.27
N LEU A 765 -29.06 28.56 -17.12
CA LEU A 765 -30.21 28.39 -17.98
C LEU A 765 -29.90 28.84 -19.41
N ILE A 766 -29.22 29.97 -19.58
CA ILE A 766 -28.73 30.44 -20.89
C ILE A 766 -27.71 29.46 -21.48
N GLU A 767 -26.77 28.97 -20.68
CA GLU A 767 -25.79 27.96 -21.11
C GLU A 767 -26.50 26.68 -21.58
N ALA A 768 -27.45 26.15 -20.80
CA ALA A 768 -28.25 24.99 -21.19
C ALA A 768 -29.05 25.23 -22.48
N GLY A 769 -29.62 26.44 -22.63
CA GLY A 769 -30.37 26.86 -23.82
C GLY A 769 -29.53 27.14 -25.07
N THR A 770 -28.20 27.17 -24.97
CA THR A 770 -27.28 27.48 -26.10
C THR A 770 -26.26 26.38 -26.39
N ARG A 771 -26.13 25.38 -25.50
CA ARG A 771 -25.09 24.33 -25.58
C ARG A 771 -25.26 23.38 -26.77
N SER A 772 -26.50 22.97 -27.09
CA SER A 772 -26.79 22.01 -28.18
C SER A 772 -27.64 22.66 -29.27
N ASP A 773 -27.28 22.47 -30.54
CA ASP A 773 -28.06 23.08 -31.62
C ASP A 773 -29.39 22.38 -31.89
N GLU A 774 -29.47 21.09 -31.57
CA GLU A 774 -30.68 20.26 -31.69
C GLU A 774 -31.73 20.64 -30.64
N HIS A 775 -31.28 21.18 -29.50
CA HIS A 775 -32.12 21.55 -28.36
C HIS A 775 -31.67 22.89 -27.79
N ALA A 776 -31.93 23.96 -28.55
CA ALA A 776 -31.65 25.35 -28.21
C ALA A 776 -32.87 26.24 -28.46
N PHE A 777 -32.94 27.38 -27.76
CA PHE A 777 -34.01 28.35 -27.98
C PHE A 777 -33.90 29.08 -29.33
N GLU A 778 -34.94 29.82 -29.66
CA GLU A 778 -35.14 30.51 -30.94
C GLU A 778 -34.01 31.53 -31.21
N PRO A 779 -33.33 31.49 -32.38
CA PRO A 779 -32.22 32.39 -32.70
C PRO A 779 -32.53 33.88 -32.58
N GLU A 780 -33.80 34.27 -32.77
CA GLU A 780 -34.30 35.65 -32.67
C GLU A 780 -34.09 36.26 -31.27
N LEU A 781 -33.96 35.42 -30.23
CA LEU A 781 -33.74 35.83 -28.85
C LEU A 781 -32.28 36.11 -28.53
N LEU A 782 -31.33 35.63 -29.34
CA LEU A 782 -29.90 35.77 -29.05
C LEU A 782 -29.44 37.22 -28.82
N PRO A 783 -29.92 38.25 -29.55
CA PRO A 783 -29.57 39.65 -29.25
C PRO A 783 -30.02 40.10 -27.86
N GLN A 784 -31.23 39.72 -27.42
CA GLN A 784 -31.74 40.04 -26.08
C GLN A 784 -30.91 39.34 -25.00
N VAL A 785 -30.65 38.04 -25.18
CA VAL A 785 -29.84 37.23 -24.25
C VAL A 785 -28.41 37.76 -24.14
N GLY A 786 -27.82 38.23 -25.25
CA GLY A 786 -26.51 38.88 -25.24
C GLY A 786 -26.49 40.13 -24.36
N LYS A 787 -27.51 40.99 -24.46
CA LYS A 787 -27.66 42.16 -23.58
C LYS A 787 -27.82 41.76 -22.12
N THR A 788 -28.63 40.74 -21.83
CA THR A 788 -28.79 40.18 -20.48
C THR A 788 -27.45 39.76 -19.89
N LEU A 789 -26.64 38.99 -20.61
CA LEU A 789 -25.33 38.53 -20.15
C LEU A 789 -24.36 39.70 -19.90
N LEU A 790 -24.37 40.73 -20.77
CA LEU A 790 -23.56 41.94 -20.60
C LEU A 790 -23.96 42.73 -19.35
N THR A 791 -25.26 42.81 -19.04
CA THR A 791 -25.76 43.41 -17.80
C THR A 791 -25.31 42.60 -16.58
N LEU A 792 -25.41 41.27 -16.63
CA LEU A 792 -24.98 40.40 -15.53
C LEU A 792 -23.49 40.58 -15.24
N VAL A 793 -22.63 40.44 -16.25
CA VAL A 793 -21.17 40.47 -16.07
C VAL A 793 -20.64 41.86 -15.62
N SER A 794 -21.32 42.94 -16.02
CA SER A 794 -20.93 44.31 -15.64
C SER A 794 -21.33 44.68 -14.20
N ARG A 795 -22.46 44.17 -13.71
CA ARG A 795 -22.98 44.50 -12.37
C ARG A 795 -22.62 43.47 -11.29
N THR A 796 -22.25 42.24 -11.64
CA THR A 796 -21.81 41.22 -10.67
C THR A 796 -20.42 41.55 -10.11
N LYS A 797 -20.35 41.72 -8.77
CA LYS A 797 -19.09 41.91 -8.05
C LYS A 797 -18.23 40.63 -8.08
N THR A 798 -16.91 40.79 -8.01
CA THR A 798 -15.99 39.65 -7.90
C THR A 798 -16.14 39.01 -6.53
N ASP A 799 -16.28 37.69 -6.50
CA ASP A 799 -16.28 36.91 -5.26
C ASP A 799 -14.84 36.80 -4.72
N TYR A 800 -14.61 37.29 -3.51
CA TYR A 800 -13.33 37.24 -2.80
C TYR A 800 -13.26 36.09 -1.79
N GLY A 801 -14.23 35.16 -1.81
CA GLY A 801 -14.25 34.02 -0.91
C GLY A 801 -12.92 33.28 -0.86
N THR A 802 -12.50 32.87 0.35
CA THR A 802 -11.34 32.01 0.56
C THR A 802 -11.46 30.76 -0.29
N LEU A 803 -10.38 30.38 -0.99
CA LEU A 803 -10.29 29.13 -1.75
C LEU A 803 -10.45 27.96 -0.77
N VAL A 804 -11.70 27.51 -0.53
CA VAL A 804 -12.01 26.34 0.30
C VAL A 804 -11.47 25.05 -0.35
N THR A 805 -11.18 25.09 -1.65
CA THR A 805 -10.62 23.96 -2.41
C THR A 805 -9.24 24.33 -2.96
N ASN A 806 -8.29 23.40 -2.87
CA ASN A 806 -6.95 23.52 -3.47
C ASN A 806 -6.97 23.49 -5.03
N ASN A 807 -8.10 23.82 -5.69
CA ASN A 807 -8.27 23.75 -7.14
C ASN A 807 -9.13 24.91 -7.69
N ILE A 808 -8.47 25.86 -8.37
CA ILE A 808 -9.08 27.07 -8.96
C ILE A 808 -10.10 26.78 -10.08
N ILE A 809 -9.97 25.65 -10.79
CA ILE A 809 -10.90 25.24 -11.85
C ILE A 809 -12.25 24.88 -11.21
N ASN A 810 -12.23 24.05 -10.16
CA ASN A 810 -13.44 23.69 -9.42
C ASN A 810 -14.10 24.89 -8.75
N TRP A 811 -13.30 25.82 -8.22
CA TRP A 811 -13.83 27.08 -7.69
C TRP A 811 -14.51 27.91 -8.79
N THR A 812 -13.87 28.06 -9.95
CA THR A 812 -14.42 28.83 -11.08
C THR A 812 -15.76 28.28 -11.55
N LEU A 813 -15.88 26.96 -11.70
CA LEU A 813 -17.14 26.29 -12.09
C LEU A 813 -18.30 26.56 -11.11
N ASN A 814 -17.98 26.83 -9.84
CA ASN A 814 -18.97 27.11 -8.81
C ASN A 814 -19.22 28.60 -8.58
N SER A 815 -18.29 29.47 -8.99
CA SER A 815 -18.39 30.93 -8.87
C SER A 815 -19.47 31.53 -9.79
N THR A 816 -20.11 32.61 -9.33
CA THR A 816 -21.13 33.33 -10.12
C THR A 816 -20.56 33.90 -11.41
N LYS A 817 -19.40 34.58 -11.35
CA LYS A 817 -18.72 35.11 -12.56
C LYS A 817 -18.30 34.02 -13.53
N GLY A 818 -17.75 32.90 -13.04
CA GLY A 818 -17.36 31.77 -13.90
C GLY A 818 -18.53 31.23 -14.72
N LYS A 819 -19.72 31.10 -14.11
CA LYS A 819 -20.94 30.69 -14.82
C LYS A 819 -21.38 31.70 -15.87
N ILE A 820 -21.36 33.00 -15.55
CA ILE A 820 -21.71 34.07 -16.52
C ILE A 820 -20.77 34.00 -17.73
N PHE A 821 -19.47 33.94 -17.50
CA PHE A 821 -18.50 33.86 -18.59
C PHE A 821 -18.65 32.58 -19.42
N SER A 822 -18.91 31.43 -18.79
CA SER A 822 -19.23 30.17 -19.50
C SER A 822 -20.45 30.34 -20.40
N ALA A 823 -21.52 30.96 -19.88
CA ALA A 823 -22.73 31.25 -20.64
C ALA A 823 -22.48 32.22 -21.81
N MET A 824 -21.64 33.24 -21.63
CA MET A 824 -21.25 34.17 -22.71
C MET A 824 -20.51 33.47 -23.85
N VAL A 825 -19.63 32.51 -23.54
CA VAL A 825 -18.95 31.71 -24.57
C VAL A 825 -19.95 30.80 -25.30
N ASN A 826 -20.80 30.07 -24.58
CA ASN A 826 -21.80 29.20 -25.19
C ASN A 826 -22.82 29.97 -26.05
N HIS A 827 -23.26 31.15 -25.59
CA HIS A 827 -24.06 32.08 -26.37
C HIS A 827 -23.36 32.51 -27.65
N SER A 828 -22.10 32.93 -27.56
CA SER A 828 -21.31 33.34 -28.74
C SER A 828 -21.15 32.19 -29.73
N LEU A 829 -20.92 30.97 -29.24
CA LEU A 829 -20.82 29.76 -30.06
C LEU A 829 -22.13 29.46 -30.79
N ARG A 830 -23.28 29.56 -30.10
CA ARG A 830 -24.59 29.39 -30.73
C ARG A 830 -24.84 30.47 -31.78
N TRP A 831 -24.56 31.74 -31.45
CA TRP A 831 -24.64 32.85 -32.39
C TRP A 831 -23.86 32.56 -33.67
N ALA A 832 -22.61 32.12 -33.54
CA ALA A 832 -21.76 31.79 -34.68
C ALA A 832 -22.33 30.70 -35.59
N ARG A 833 -23.00 29.69 -35.02
CA ARG A 833 -23.56 28.56 -35.76
C ARG A 833 -24.84 28.94 -36.51
N VAL A 834 -25.62 29.91 -36.01
CA VAL A 834 -26.87 30.36 -36.65
C VAL A 834 -26.73 31.63 -37.50
N SER A 835 -25.74 32.48 -37.22
CA SER A 835 -25.44 33.72 -37.95
C SER A 835 -24.71 33.44 -39.26
N LYS A 836 -25.12 34.10 -40.36
CA LYS A 836 -24.50 33.97 -41.69
C LYS A 836 -23.41 35.02 -42.00
N LYS A 837 -23.14 35.97 -41.10
CA LYS A 837 -22.27 37.13 -41.40
C LYS A 837 -21.08 37.27 -40.43
N GLU A 838 -21.35 37.36 -39.13
CA GLU A 838 -20.33 37.57 -38.09
C GLU A 838 -20.42 36.46 -37.05
N ARG A 839 -19.29 35.77 -36.79
CA ARG A 839 -19.23 34.61 -35.89
C ARG A 839 -19.24 35.00 -34.42
N TRP A 840 -18.58 36.09 -34.05
CA TRP A 840 -18.57 36.58 -32.67
C TRP A 840 -19.26 37.92 -32.59
N ILE A 841 -20.38 37.99 -31.89
CA ILE A 841 -21.14 39.23 -31.72
C ILE A 841 -20.25 40.32 -31.10
N LYS A 842 -20.20 41.47 -31.76
CA LYS A 842 -19.26 42.56 -31.47
C LYS A 842 -19.30 42.99 -30.01
N GLU A 843 -20.48 43.15 -29.42
CA GLU A 843 -20.64 43.66 -28.06
C GLU A 843 -20.02 42.73 -27.01
N ILE A 844 -20.14 41.40 -27.18
CA ILE A 844 -19.53 40.42 -26.27
C ILE A 844 -18.02 40.34 -26.52
N LYS A 845 -17.59 40.39 -27.78
CA LYS A 845 -16.16 40.43 -28.14
C LYS A 845 -15.47 41.67 -27.53
N ASP A 846 -16.11 42.83 -27.61
CA ASP A 846 -15.59 44.08 -27.05
C ASP A 846 -15.49 44.01 -25.52
N ASP A 847 -16.49 43.44 -24.82
CA ASP A 847 -16.43 43.21 -23.36
C ASP A 847 -15.28 42.25 -22.98
N PHE A 848 -15.15 41.11 -23.69
CA PHE A 848 -14.02 40.19 -23.48
C PHE A 848 -12.67 40.89 -23.71
N THR A 849 -12.57 41.74 -24.74
CA THR A 849 -11.36 42.51 -25.07
C THR A 849 -11.01 43.52 -23.97
N GLN A 850 -12.01 44.17 -23.38
CA GLN A 850 -11.83 45.10 -22.27
C GLN A 850 -11.35 44.36 -21.02
N ARG A 851 -11.95 43.20 -20.70
CA ARG A 851 -11.61 42.37 -19.52
C ARG A 851 -10.26 41.66 -19.60
N LEU A 852 -9.62 41.63 -20.78
CA LEU A 852 -8.21 41.25 -20.86
C LEU A 852 -7.30 42.19 -20.06
N ASN A 853 -7.72 43.43 -19.77
CA ASN A 853 -7.07 44.27 -18.76
C ASN A 853 -7.46 43.77 -17.35
N ARG A 854 -6.47 43.26 -16.60
CA ARG A 854 -6.69 42.67 -15.27
C ARG A 854 -6.96 43.71 -14.16
N GLU A 855 -6.68 44.99 -14.42
CA GLU A 855 -7.15 46.07 -13.54
C GLU A 855 -8.66 46.26 -13.66
N PHE A 856 -9.22 46.03 -14.85
CA PHE A 856 -10.66 46.10 -15.09
C PHE A 856 -11.37 44.82 -14.64
N GLU A 857 -10.83 43.64 -14.96
CA GLU A 857 -11.33 42.36 -14.48
C GLU A 857 -10.30 41.65 -13.59
N PRO A 858 -10.36 41.88 -12.26
CA PRO A 858 -9.42 41.26 -11.33
C PRO A 858 -9.76 39.79 -11.01
N SER A 859 -10.90 39.26 -11.46
CA SER A 859 -11.30 37.89 -11.15
C SER A 859 -10.42 36.84 -11.86
N ARG A 860 -9.86 35.91 -11.07
CA ARG A 860 -9.15 34.71 -11.55
C ARG A 860 -10.06 33.79 -12.40
N ALA A 861 -11.38 33.83 -12.18
CA ALA A 861 -12.35 33.05 -12.95
C ALA A 861 -12.27 33.34 -14.45
N PHE A 862 -12.05 34.60 -14.84
CA PHE A 862 -11.95 34.98 -16.25
C PHE A 862 -10.73 34.32 -16.93
N SER A 863 -9.59 34.26 -16.24
CA SER A 863 -8.40 33.56 -16.73
C SER A 863 -8.66 32.06 -16.96
N VAL A 864 -9.32 31.39 -16.01
CA VAL A 864 -9.71 29.97 -16.16
C VAL A 864 -10.63 29.77 -17.37
N ILE A 865 -11.65 30.61 -17.55
CA ILE A 865 -12.58 30.52 -18.70
C ILE A 865 -11.84 30.70 -20.02
N LEU A 866 -10.97 31.70 -20.12
CA LEU A 866 -10.17 31.94 -21.33
C LEU A 866 -9.32 30.71 -21.70
N GLY A 867 -8.74 30.04 -20.71
CA GLY A 867 -7.99 28.80 -20.89
C GLY A 867 -8.86 27.61 -21.29
N GLN A 868 -9.93 27.37 -20.53
CA GLN A 868 -10.90 26.29 -20.73
C GLN A 868 -11.51 26.33 -22.14
N TYR A 869 -11.85 27.53 -22.61
CA TYR A 869 -12.53 27.77 -23.89
C TYR A 869 -11.61 28.25 -25.00
N LEU A 870 -10.28 28.18 -24.86
CA LEU A 870 -9.33 28.71 -25.87
C LEU A 870 -9.64 28.23 -27.29
N VAL A 871 -9.95 26.94 -27.45
CA VAL A 871 -10.29 26.33 -28.74
C VAL A 871 -11.57 26.93 -29.32
N ASN A 872 -12.58 27.12 -28.47
CA ASN A 872 -13.85 27.71 -28.86
C ASN A 872 -13.69 29.17 -29.26
N LEU A 873 -12.92 29.94 -28.50
CA LEU A 873 -12.60 31.34 -28.81
C LEU A 873 -11.82 31.46 -30.12
N TYR A 874 -10.88 30.54 -30.38
CA TYR A 874 -10.14 30.51 -31.65
C TYR A 874 -11.06 30.24 -32.84
N TRP A 875 -12.04 29.35 -32.68
CA TRP A 875 -13.03 29.06 -33.72
C TRP A 875 -13.99 30.23 -33.98
N LEU A 876 -14.35 30.97 -32.92
CA LEU A 876 -15.15 32.19 -32.99
C LEU A 876 -14.41 33.29 -33.76
N ASP A 877 -13.17 33.56 -33.39
CA ASP A 877 -12.34 34.59 -34.01
C ASP A 877 -10.83 34.26 -33.85
N LYS A 878 -10.26 33.74 -34.94
CA LYS A 878 -8.85 33.36 -35.02
C LYS A 878 -7.92 34.55 -34.83
N GLU A 879 -8.23 35.67 -35.50
CA GLU A 879 -7.40 36.88 -35.50
C GLU A 879 -7.34 37.47 -34.10
N TRP A 880 -8.50 37.56 -33.42
CA TRP A 880 -8.56 38.03 -32.04
C TRP A 880 -7.72 37.19 -31.09
N VAL A 881 -7.79 35.85 -31.17
CA VAL A 881 -6.96 34.99 -30.30
C VAL A 881 -5.47 35.16 -30.60
N GLN A 882 -5.09 35.25 -31.88
CA GLN A 882 -3.69 35.43 -32.27
C GLN A 882 -3.12 36.76 -31.77
N GLU A 883 -3.84 37.86 -31.93
CA GLU A 883 -3.44 39.19 -31.47
C GLU A 883 -3.39 39.29 -29.93
N ASN A 884 -4.30 38.58 -29.25
CA ASN A 884 -4.45 38.67 -27.80
C ASN A 884 -3.85 37.49 -27.02
N ILE A 885 -3.12 36.57 -27.65
CA ILE A 885 -2.63 35.35 -26.98
C ILE A 885 -1.80 35.64 -25.71
N ASN A 886 -0.95 36.68 -25.76
CA ASN A 886 -0.16 37.10 -24.60
C ASN A 886 -0.97 37.87 -23.54
N ARG A 887 -2.20 38.31 -23.84
CA ARG A 887 -3.14 38.93 -22.88
C ARG A 887 -4.08 37.89 -22.27
N ILE A 888 -4.43 36.86 -23.06
CA ILE A 888 -5.11 35.64 -22.62
C ILE A 888 -4.22 34.90 -21.61
N PHE A 889 -2.94 34.76 -21.92
CA PHE A 889 -1.90 34.19 -21.08
C PHE A 889 -0.88 35.27 -20.66
N PRO A 890 -1.21 36.16 -19.70
CA PRO A 890 -0.40 37.32 -19.32
C PRO A 890 0.93 36.92 -18.68
N LYS A 891 2.04 37.01 -19.42
CA LYS A 891 3.34 36.51 -18.93
C LYS A 891 3.90 37.29 -17.73
N ASP A 892 3.46 38.53 -17.57
CA ASP A 892 3.77 39.48 -16.50
C ASP A 892 2.89 39.28 -15.25
N ASN A 893 1.83 38.46 -15.33
CA ASN A 893 0.99 38.07 -14.20
C ASN A 893 0.96 36.54 -14.05
N ASP A 894 1.86 36.01 -13.21
CA ASP A 894 2.05 34.57 -13.06
C ASP A 894 0.79 33.84 -12.56
N THR A 895 0.02 34.43 -11.66
CA THR A 895 -1.21 33.83 -11.13
C THR A 895 -2.25 33.63 -12.25
N CYS A 896 -2.58 34.71 -12.98
CA CYS A 896 -3.55 34.62 -14.08
C CYS A 896 -3.03 33.74 -15.23
N TRP A 897 -1.73 33.78 -15.50
CA TRP A 897 -1.11 32.90 -16.48
C TRP A 897 -1.25 31.42 -16.09
N GLN A 898 -0.94 31.07 -14.85
CA GLN A 898 -1.07 29.70 -14.35
C GLN A 898 -2.52 29.21 -14.40
N ASP A 899 -3.49 30.04 -14.00
CA ASP A 899 -4.91 29.69 -14.03
C ASP A 899 -5.39 29.37 -15.44
N ALA A 900 -5.11 30.28 -16.39
CA ALA A 900 -5.49 30.10 -17.78
C ALA A 900 -4.79 28.89 -18.40
N PHE A 901 -3.48 28.74 -18.20
CA PHE A 901 -2.73 27.68 -18.84
C PHE A 901 -3.07 26.30 -18.26
N SER A 902 -3.30 26.21 -16.95
CA SER A 902 -3.76 24.97 -16.29
C SER A 902 -5.15 24.57 -16.79
N ALA A 903 -6.07 25.53 -16.92
CA ALA A 903 -7.40 25.28 -17.47
C ALA A 903 -7.34 24.78 -18.93
N TYR A 904 -6.49 25.39 -19.77
CA TYR A 904 -6.24 24.91 -21.13
C TYR A 904 -5.72 23.45 -21.14
N LEU A 905 -4.70 23.15 -20.34
CA LEU A 905 -4.12 21.80 -20.26
C LEU A 905 -5.11 20.75 -19.75
N PHE A 906 -5.99 21.13 -18.84
CA PHE A 906 -6.99 20.22 -18.26
C PHE A 906 -8.15 19.93 -19.23
N HIS A 907 -8.66 20.95 -19.90
CA HIS A 907 -9.86 20.84 -20.75
C HIS A 907 -9.57 20.50 -22.22
N SER A 908 -8.35 20.70 -22.71
CA SER A 908 -7.98 20.31 -24.07
C SER A 908 -7.84 18.78 -24.18
N ARG A 909 -8.88 18.12 -24.70
CA ARG A 909 -8.90 16.66 -24.89
C ARG A 909 -8.07 16.17 -26.09
N ALA A 910 -7.78 17.05 -27.05
CA ALA A 910 -7.02 16.77 -28.26
C ALA A 910 -5.92 17.83 -28.48
N ILE A 911 -4.98 17.54 -29.39
CA ILE A 911 -4.00 18.53 -29.85
C ILE A 911 -4.55 19.21 -31.10
N TYR A 912 -4.67 20.54 -31.04
CA TYR A 912 -5.19 21.34 -32.15
C TYR A 912 -4.02 21.89 -32.99
N PRO A 913 -3.94 21.55 -34.29
CA PRO A 913 -2.82 21.93 -35.16
C PRO A 913 -2.55 23.42 -35.30
N ASP A 914 -3.55 24.29 -35.07
CA ASP A 914 -3.34 25.74 -35.13
C ASP A 914 -2.95 26.36 -33.78
N ILE A 915 -3.45 25.80 -32.67
CA ILE A 915 -3.29 26.38 -31.33
C ILE A 915 -1.96 25.93 -30.71
N TYR A 916 -1.57 24.67 -30.92
CA TYR A 916 -0.32 24.15 -30.38
C TYR A 916 0.91 24.92 -30.93
N PRO A 917 1.06 25.14 -32.25
CA PRO A 917 2.13 25.98 -32.78
C PRO A 917 2.05 27.41 -32.28
N LEU A 918 0.85 28.02 -32.20
CA LEU A 918 0.69 29.39 -31.68
C LEU A 918 1.25 29.52 -30.26
N LEU A 919 0.90 28.61 -29.35
CA LEU A 919 1.39 28.59 -27.97
C LEU A 919 2.89 28.25 -27.87
N LYS A 920 3.41 27.44 -28.80
CA LYS A 920 4.85 27.10 -28.90
C LYS A 920 5.67 28.29 -29.40
N GLU A 921 5.21 28.99 -30.42
CA GLU A 921 5.89 30.14 -31.04
C GLU A 921 5.90 31.35 -30.11
N THR A 922 4.79 31.58 -29.42
CA THR A 922 4.66 32.66 -28.43
C THR A 922 5.38 32.36 -27.12
N GLY A 923 5.93 31.15 -26.91
CA GLY A 923 6.80 30.87 -25.77
C GLY A 923 6.08 30.34 -24.51
N HIS A 924 4.76 30.09 -24.57
CA HIS A 924 4.00 29.67 -23.38
C HIS A 924 4.33 28.26 -22.93
N PHE A 925 4.54 27.31 -23.85
CA PHE A 925 5.00 25.97 -23.48
C PHE A 925 6.41 25.99 -22.86
N GLN A 926 7.30 26.86 -23.33
CA GLN A 926 8.65 27.01 -22.79
C GLN A 926 8.64 27.63 -21.40
N LYS A 927 7.71 28.57 -21.13
CA LYS A 927 7.44 29.06 -19.76
C LYS A 927 6.91 27.92 -18.88
N ALA A 928 5.92 27.17 -19.36
CA ALA A 928 5.29 26.07 -18.62
C ALA A 928 6.25 24.95 -18.22
N LEU A 929 7.26 24.65 -19.04
CA LEU A 929 8.29 23.67 -18.70
C LEU A 929 9.17 24.08 -17.50
N LYS A 930 9.20 25.37 -17.14
CA LYS A 930 10.05 25.94 -16.07
C LYS A 930 9.29 26.36 -14.81
N VAL A 931 7.97 26.47 -14.88
CA VAL A 931 7.13 26.95 -13.78
C VAL A 931 6.75 25.79 -12.85
N ALA A 932 6.79 26.04 -11.54
CA ALA A 932 6.16 25.17 -10.55
C ALA A 932 4.67 25.55 -10.43
N PHE A 933 3.80 24.72 -11.00
CA PHE A 933 2.35 24.93 -10.97
C PHE A 933 1.79 24.73 -9.55
N GLU A 934 0.84 25.58 -9.15
CA GLU A 934 0.02 25.36 -7.93
C GLU A 934 -0.80 24.05 -8.02
N ASP A 935 -1.31 23.72 -9.22
CA ASP A 935 -2.04 22.47 -9.47
C ASP A 935 -1.08 21.32 -9.79
N SER A 936 -1.06 20.31 -8.93
CA SER A 936 -0.26 19.08 -9.08
C SER A 936 -0.52 18.28 -10.38
N LEU A 937 -1.67 18.46 -11.04
CA LEU A 937 -2.03 17.75 -12.28
C LEU A 937 -1.57 18.48 -13.55
N ALA A 938 -1.45 19.80 -13.51
CA ALA A 938 -1.04 20.63 -14.65
C ALA A 938 0.31 20.21 -15.27
N PRO A 939 1.41 19.99 -14.50
CA PRO A 939 2.69 19.66 -15.08
C PRO A 939 2.67 18.26 -15.72
N LYS A 940 1.89 17.32 -15.19
CA LYS A 940 1.67 16.01 -15.82
C LYS A 940 0.92 16.15 -17.14
N LYS A 941 -0.12 16.98 -17.21
CA LYS A 941 -0.87 17.25 -18.44
C LYS A 941 -0.01 17.92 -19.51
N LEU A 942 0.83 18.88 -19.14
CA LEU A 942 1.81 19.50 -20.03
C LEU A 942 2.69 18.45 -20.75
N VAL A 943 3.26 17.52 -19.99
CA VAL A 943 4.10 16.46 -20.57
C VAL A 943 3.29 15.58 -21.53
N GLN A 944 2.06 15.21 -21.16
CA GLN A 944 1.17 14.43 -22.03
C GLN A 944 0.86 15.17 -23.33
N THR A 945 0.61 16.49 -23.28
CA THR A 945 0.35 17.33 -24.45
C THR A 945 1.55 17.37 -25.40
N ILE A 946 2.76 17.56 -24.87
CA ILE A 946 4.00 17.56 -25.68
C ILE A 946 4.23 16.19 -26.32
N CYS A 947 4.05 15.09 -25.56
CA CYS A 947 4.19 13.75 -26.10
C CYS A 947 3.14 13.45 -27.18
N ALA A 948 1.89 13.87 -26.98
CA ALA A 948 0.83 13.70 -27.96
C ALA A 948 1.11 14.50 -29.24
N ALA A 949 1.66 15.71 -29.15
CA ALA A 949 2.08 16.49 -30.32
C ALA A 949 3.18 15.78 -31.11
N TYR A 950 4.17 15.18 -30.43
CA TYR A 950 5.21 14.37 -31.08
C TYR A 950 4.64 13.12 -31.77
N ILE A 951 3.72 12.41 -31.12
CA ILE A 951 3.06 11.24 -31.71
C ILE A 951 2.29 11.61 -32.99
N ASN A 952 1.67 12.79 -33.04
CA ASN A 952 0.86 13.27 -34.17
C ASN A 952 1.66 14.12 -35.18
N ASP A 953 3.00 14.06 -35.16
CA ASP A 953 3.90 14.77 -36.09
C ASP A 953 3.80 16.31 -36.09
N LEU A 954 3.18 16.89 -35.06
CA LEU A 954 3.16 18.34 -34.80
C LEU A 954 4.43 18.84 -34.09
N GLU A 955 5.27 17.92 -33.65
CA GLU A 955 6.54 18.18 -33.00
C GLU A 955 7.59 17.19 -33.52
N LYS A 956 8.78 17.67 -33.85
CA LYS A 956 9.90 16.85 -34.34
C LYS A 956 11.11 16.98 -33.42
N LEU A 957 11.99 15.98 -33.41
CA LEU A 957 13.15 15.95 -32.51
C LEU A 957 14.26 16.92 -32.92
N ASP A 958 14.42 17.15 -34.21
CA ASP A 958 15.52 17.87 -34.86
C ASP A 958 15.25 19.38 -35.06
N GLU A 959 14.06 19.86 -34.70
CA GLU A 959 13.74 21.29 -34.76
C GLU A 959 14.43 22.09 -33.64
N ALA A 960 15.03 23.23 -33.98
CA ALA A 960 15.71 24.11 -33.01
C ALA A 960 14.82 24.58 -31.84
N LYS A 961 13.49 24.60 -32.03
CA LYS A 961 12.51 24.97 -31.00
C LYS A 961 11.76 23.77 -30.40
N SER A 962 12.19 22.55 -30.68
CA SER A 962 11.51 21.31 -30.31
C SER A 962 11.18 21.22 -28.82
N LEU A 963 9.89 21.12 -28.48
CA LEU A 963 9.47 21.01 -27.08
C LEU A 963 9.75 19.63 -26.49
N ILE A 964 9.66 18.57 -27.30
CA ILE A 964 9.99 17.21 -26.84
C ILE A 964 11.50 17.07 -26.57
N ASN A 965 12.35 17.65 -27.42
CA ASN A 965 13.79 17.70 -27.18
C ASN A 965 14.10 18.54 -25.93
N LYS A 966 13.50 19.74 -25.79
CA LYS A 966 13.64 20.57 -24.60
C LYS A 966 13.19 19.88 -23.32
N LEU A 967 12.11 19.11 -23.37
CA LEU A 967 11.65 18.31 -22.23
C LEU A 967 12.72 17.30 -21.78
N ILE A 968 13.43 16.68 -22.73
CA ILE A 968 14.58 15.81 -22.45
C ILE A 968 15.76 16.61 -21.88
N GLN A 969 16.16 17.69 -22.54
CA GLN A 969 17.33 18.50 -22.16
C GLN A 969 17.17 19.27 -20.85
N ASN A 970 15.93 19.54 -20.42
CA ASN A 970 15.64 20.14 -19.12
C ASN A 970 15.99 19.21 -17.94
N LYS A 971 16.13 17.90 -18.19
CA LYS A 971 16.55 16.91 -17.19
C LYS A 971 15.73 16.94 -15.88
N ASN A 972 14.43 17.27 -15.97
CA ASN A 972 13.54 17.19 -14.82
C ASN A 972 13.03 15.75 -14.64
N SER A 973 13.41 15.09 -13.55
CA SER A 973 13.12 13.66 -13.34
C SER A 973 11.64 13.32 -13.37
N ASP A 974 10.77 14.15 -12.79
CA ASP A 974 9.32 13.93 -12.81
C ASP A 974 8.73 14.05 -14.22
N GLN A 975 9.15 15.06 -14.99
CA GLN A 975 8.72 15.25 -16.38
C GLN A 975 9.14 14.06 -17.26
N LEU A 976 10.40 13.62 -17.15
CA LEU A 976 10.89 12.44 -17.88
C LEU A 976 10.16 11.17 -17.47
N SER A 977 9.88 11.02 -16.17
CA SER A 977 9.13 9.90 -15.62
C SER A 977 7.69 9.84 -16.17
N TRP A 978 7.01 10.99 -16.27
CA TRP A 978 5.67 11.09 -16.85
C TRP A 978 5.67 10.83 -18.36
N MET A 979 6.68 11.30 -19.09
CA MET A 979 6.86 11.01 -20.52
C MET A 979 6.95 9.50 -20.76
N ILE A 980 7.82 8.81 -20.01
CA ILE A 980 8.00 7.36 -20.14
C ILE A 980 6.69 6.61 -19.86
N THR A 981 6.01 6.96 -18.76
CA THR A 981 4.74 6.31 -18.37
C THR A 981 3.60 6.59 -19.33
N PHE A 982 3.51 7.80 -19.90
CA PHE A 982 2.48 8.10 -20.90
C PHE A 982 2.68 7.27 -22.16
N LEU A 983 3.92 7.18 -22.66
CA LEU A 983 4.25 6.44 -23.87
C LEU A 983 4.15 4.91 -23.71
N GLU A 984 4.44 4.38 -22.52
CA GLU A 984 4.22 2.97 -22.17
C GLU A 984 2.77 2.51 -22.43
N GLY A 985 1.79 3.40 -22.21
CA GLY A 985 0.37 3.10 -22.38
C GLY A 985 0.00 2.60 -23.78
N PHE A 986 0.79 2.94 -24.81
CA PHE A 986 0.55 2.50 -26.19
C PHE A 986 1.07 1.07 -26.46
N GLY A 987 1.93 0.52 -25.60
CA GLY A 987 2.54 -0.80 -25.83
C GLY A 987 1.59 -1.98 -25.66
N LYS A 988 0.45 -1.77 -25.00
CA LYS A 988 -0.59 -2.79 -24.81
C LYS A 988 -1.59 -2.87 -25.97
N ARG A 989 -1.48 -1.95 -26.94
CA ARG A 989 -2.36 -1.90 -28.11
C ARG A 989 -1.69 -2.62 -29.28
N ASP A 990 -2.50 -3.29 -30.10
CA ASP A 990 -2.04 -4.00 -31.30
C ASP A 990 -2.71 -3.48 -32.59
N ASP A 991 -3.29 -2.27 -32.52
CA ASP A 991 -3.83 -1.58 -33.69
C ASP A 991 -2.73 -0.90 -34.52
N ASP A 992 -3.07 -0.52 -35.76
CA ASP A 992 -2.10 0.07 -36.69
C ASP A 992 -1.53 1.41 -36.20
N PHE A 993 -2.32 2.16 -35.42
CA PHE A 993 -1.86 3.38 -34.76
C PHE A 993 -0.75 3.09 -33.74
N ALA A 994 -0.87 2.03 -32.95
CA ALA A 994 0.18 1.61 -32.02
C ALA A 994 1.45 1.16 -32.77
N LYS A 995 1.33 0.50 -33.93
CA LYS A 995 2.48 0.12 -34.76
C LYS A 995 3.24 1.34 -35.28
N GLU A 996 2.51 2.37 -35.70
CA GLU A 996 3.12 3.64 -36.12
C GLU A 996 3.89 4.29 -34.96
N ILE A 997 3.28 4.36 -33.76
CA ILE A 997 3.93 4.93 -32.57
C ILE A 997 5.25 4.22 -32.24
N LYS A 998 5.28 2.87 -32.33
CA LYS A 998 6.49 2.08 -32.05
C LYS A 998 7.69 2.52 -32.91
N THR A 999 7.45 2.98 -34.14
CA THR A 999 8.53 3.50 -35.01
C THR A 999 9.12 4.83 -34.50
N LYS A 1000 8.33 5.63 -33.77
CA LYS A 1000 8.73 6.95 -33.21
C LYS A 1000 9.45 6.83 -31.86
N ILE A 1001 9.40 5.67 -31.19
CA ILE A 1001 10.01 5.46 -29.86
C ILE A 1001 11.52 5.36 -29.93
N LYS A 1002 12.09 4.61 -30.88
CA LYS A 1002 13.55 4.39 -30.94
C LYS A 1002 14.34 5.71 -31.08
N PRO A 1003 13.97 6.66 -31.97
CA PRO A 1003 14.64 7.96 -32.06
C PRO A 1003 14.53 8.78 -30.76
N LEU A 1004 13.34 8.83 -30.16
CA LEU A 1004 13.12 9.52 -28.89
C LEU A 1004 13.97 8.93 -27.75
N TRP A 1005 14.06 7.60 -27.71
CA TRP A 1005 14.85 6.90 -26.71
C TRP A 1005 16.34 7.13 -26.89
N ARG A 1006 16.83 7.23 -28.13
CA ARG A 1006 18.21 7.62 -28.40
C ARG A 1006 18.55 8.97 -27.79
N GLU A 1007 17.68 9.97 -27.97
CA GLU A 1007 17.88 11.31 -27.40
C GLU A 1007 17.86 11.30 -25.87
N LEU A 1008 16.90 10.59 -25.26
CA LEU A 1008 16.83 10.41 -23.81
C LEU A 1008 18.10 9.73 -23.28
N TYR A 1009 18.55 8.65 -23.92
CA TYR A 1009 19.75 7.93 -23.55
C TYR A 1009 20.98 8.82 -23.64
N ASN A 1010 21.18 9.53 -24.75
CA ASN A 1010 22.32 10.42 -24.95
C ASN A 1010 22.35 11.57 -23.95
N ALA A 1011 21.19 12.10 -23.56
CA ALA A 1011 21.10 13.18 -22.59
C ALA A 1011 21.50 12.75 -21.17
N LEU A 1012 21.35 11.45 -20.83
CA LEU A 1012 21.48 10.96 -19.45
C LEU A 1012 22.63 9.95 -19.24
N LYS A 1013 23.18 9.32 -20.28
CA LYS A 1013 24.16 8.22 -20.15
C LYS A 1013 25.45 8.59 -19.40
N ASP A 1014 25.87 9.85 -19.51
CA ASP A 1014 27.11 10.38 -18.92
C ASP A 1014 26.84 11.10 -17.59
N GLU A 1015 25.58 11.15 -17.14
CA GLU A 1015 25.19 11.81 -15.91
C GLU A 1015 25.34 10.89 -14.70
N ASP A 1016 26.15 11.31 -13.72
CA ASP A 1016 26.30 10.59 -12.46
C ASP A 1016 25.24 10.99 -11.42
N ASN A 1017 23.97 10.99 -11.84
CA ASN A 1017 22.83 11.31 -10.98
C ASN A 1017 21.91 10.08 -10.84
N ARG A 1018 21.64 9.68 -9.60
CA ARG A 1018 20.77 8.56 -9.24
C ARG A 1018 19.38 8.63 -9.86
N GLU A 1019 18.75 9.81 -9.84
CA GLU A 1019 17.43 9.99 -10.43
C GLU A 1019 17.47 9.77 -11.94
N PHE A 1020 18.54 10.18 -12.62
CA PHE A 1020 18.69 9.94 -14.06
C PHE A 1020 18.99 8.47 -14.37
N LYS A 1021 19.79 7.79 -13.54
CA LYS A 1021 19.95 6.33 -13.62
C LYS A 1021 18.61 5.60 -13.46
N ARG A 1022 17.75 6.06 -12.54
CA ARG A 1022 16.38 5.56 -12.35
C ARG A 1022 15.51 5.81 -13.59
N ILE A 1023 15.62 6.97 -14.23
CA ILE A 1023 14.91 7.28 -15.48
C ILE A 1023 15.40 6.39 -16.64
N LEU A 1024 16.71 6.18 -16.78
CA LEU A 1024 17.28 5.27 -17.78
C LEU A 1024 16.73 3.85 -17.60
N PHE A 1025 16.79 3.31 -16.39
CA PHE A 1025 16.20 1.99 -16.09
C PHE A 1025 14.69 1.95 -16.37
N LYS A 1026 13.94 2.98 -15.97
CA LYS A 1026 12.50 3.07 -16.22
C LYS A 1026 12.19 3.06 -17.71
N SER A 1027 12.94 3.81 -18.52
CA SER A 1027 12.81 3.79 -19.98
C SER A 1027 13.13 2.41 -20.55
N ALA A 1028 14.22 1.78 -20.08
CA ALA A 1028 14.62 0.44 -20.48
C ALA A 1028 13.57 -0.62 -20.19
N LYS A 1029 12.95 -0.59 -19.01
CA LYS A 1029 11.88 -1.53 -18.66
C LYS A 1029 10.60 -1.26 -19.46
N ASN A 1030 10.15 0.00 -19.50
CA ASN A 1030 8.81 0.34 -19.99
C ASN A 1030 8.73 0.44 -21.51
N TRP A 1031 9.82 0.79 -22.20
CA TRP A 1031 9.84 0.91 -23.65
C TRP A 1031 10.36 -0.36 -24.36
N LEU A 1032 10.86 -1.36 -23.62
CA LEU A 1032 11.22 -2.67 -24.17
C LEU A 1032 10.04 -3.37 -24.87
N MET A 1033 8.81 -3.13 -24.41
CA MET A 1033 7.59 -3.64 -25.05
C MET A 1033 7.15 -2.84 -26.30
N LEU A 1034 7.77 -1.68 -26.54
CA LEU A 1034 7.48 -0.79 -27.67
C LEU A 1034 8.41 -1.01 -28.87
N ILE A 1035 9.34 -1.96 -28.79
CA ILE A 1035 10.29 -2.27 -29.87
C ILE A 1035 10.12 -3.72 -30.31
N ASN A 1036 10.34 -4.01 -31.60
CA ASN A 1036 10.10 -5.35 -32.14
C ASN A 1036 11.26 -6.34 -31.93
N GLU A 1037 12.48 -5.81 -31.81
CA GLU A 1037 13.72 -6.57 -31.67
C GLU A 1037 14.79 -5.72 -30.96
N ILE A 1038 15.71 -6.37 -30.26
CA ILE A 1038 16.87 -5.73 -29.62
C ILE A 1038 18.05 -5.72 -30.61
N ASP A 1039 18.18 -4.63 -31.37
CA ASP A 1039 19.38 -4.37 -32.19
C ASP A 1039 20.60 -3.96 -31.34
N ASP A 1040 21.73 -3.66 -31.98
CA ASP A 1040 22.99 -3.38 -31.27
C ASP A 1040 22.99 -2.05 -30.50
N GLU A 1041 22.26 -1.04 -30.99
CA GLU A 1041 22.13 0.24 -30.30
C GLU A 1041 21.27 0.08 -29.05
N ILE A 1042 20.10 -0.55 -29.21
CA ILE A 1042 19.18 -0.80 -28.10
C ILE A 1042 19.84 -1.70 -27.06
N PHE A 1043 20.57 -2.74 -27.50
CA PHE A 1043 21.33 -3.60 -26.59
C PHE A 1043 22.29 -2.79 -25.71
N LYS A 1044 23.03 -1.84 -26.30
CA LYS A 1044 23.93 -0.95 -25.54
C LYS A 1044 23.17 -0.08 -24.53
N TRP A 1045 22.01 0.46 -24.91
CA TRP A 1045 21.19 1.29 -24.02
C TRP A 1045 20.64 0.49 -22.85
N LEU A 1046 20.11 -0.71 -23.13
CA LEU A 1046 19.60 -1.64 -22.14
C LEU A 1046 20.70 -2.12 -21.20
N GLN A 1047 21.88 -2.46 -21.73
CA GLN A 1047 22.99 -2.95 -20.93
C GLN A 1047 23.47 -1.91 -19.92
N LEU A 1048 23.63 -0.65 -20.33
CA LEU A 1048 23.94 0.45 -19.40
C LEU A 1048 22.82 0.62 -18.36
N SER A 1049 21.58 0.70 -18.83
CA SER A 1049 20.42 1.01 -17.97
C SER A 1049 20.15 -0.07 -16.94
N PHE A 1050 20.27 -1.34 -17.31
CA PHE A 1050 20.10 -2.48 -16.40
C PHE A 1050 21.28 -2.65 -15.43
N GLY A 1051 22.48 -2.19 -15.80
CA GLY A 1051 23.61 -2.10 -14.87
C GLY A 1051 23.38 -1.12 -13.70
N HIS A 1052 22.30 -0.35 -13.71
CA HIS A 1052 21.91 0.55 -12.63
C HIS A 1052 20.76 0.01 -11.75
N ILE A 1053 20.46 -1.28 -11.79
CA ILE A 1053 19.32 -1.85 -11.06
C ILE A 1053 19.46 -1.78 -9.54
N ASP A 1054 20.69 -1.80 -9.01
CA ASP A 1054 21.00 -1.61 -7.58
C ASP A 1054 20.36 -0.35 -6.98
N PHE A 1055 20.18 0.71 -7.79
CA PHE A 1055 19.61 1.98 -7.36
C PHE A 1055 18.08 1.97 -7.16
N ILE A 1056 17.42 0.82 -7.31
CA ILE A 1056 15.97 0.74 -7.51
C ILE A 1056 15.32 -0.31 -6.58
N LYS A 1057 14.22 0.07 -5.91
CA LYS A 1057 13.42 -0.82 -5.04
C LYS A 1057 13.03 -2.13 -5.75
N ARG A 1058 13.11 -3.26 -5.03
CA ARG A 1058 12.83 -4.64 -5.51
C ARG A 1058 11.52 -4.81 -6.29
N TYR A 1059 10.49 -4.04 -5.96
CA TYR A 1059 9.16 -4.13 -6.60
C TYR A 1059 9.12 -3.58 -8.04
N ASN A 1060 10.13 -2.85 -8.50
CA ASN A 1060 10.09 -2.14 -9.78
C ASN A 1060 10.49 -2.97 -11.00
N TYR A 1061 10.99 -4.20 -10.85
CA TYR A 1061 11.43 -5.06 -11.97
C TYR A 1061 10.64 -6.37 -12.10
N PHE A 1062 9.51 -6.48 -11.41
CA PHE A 1062 8.66 -7.68 -11.39
C PHE A 1062 8.30 -8.23 -12.78
N ARG A 1063 7.95 -7.36 -13.74
CA ARG A 1063 7.57 -7.75 -15.11
C ARG A 1063 8.71 -7.78 -16.12
N LEU A 1064 9.93 -7.47 -15.70
CA LEU A 1064 11.07 -7.44 -16.61
C LEU A 1064 11.37 -8.81 -17.24
N PRO A 1065 11.27 -9.94 -16.51
CA PRO A 1065 11.39 -11.27 -17.11
C PRO A 1065 10.39 -11.53 -18.25
N ASP A 1066 9.14 -11.09 -18.11
CA ASP A 1066 8.11 -11.25 -19.16
C ASP A 1066 8.54 -10.57 -20.48
N TYR A 1067 9.02 -9.32 -20.37
CA TYR A 1067 9.44 -8.56 -21.55
C TYR A 1067 10.70 -9.13 -22.19
N LEU A 1068 11.65 -9.62 -21.40
CA LEU A 1068 12.86 -10.27 -21.91
C LEU A 1068 12.56 -11.62 -22.56
N LEU A 1069 11.62 -12.40 -22.01
CA LEU A 1069 11.15 -13.65 -22.59
C LEU A 1069 10.55 -13.44 -23.99
N TRP A 1070 9.76 -12.38 -24.17
CA TRP A 1070 9.22 -12.03 -25.48
C TRP A 1070 10.30 -11.81 -26.54
N HIS A 1071 11.43 -11.20 -26.16
CA HIS A 1071 12.59 -10.97 -27.06
C HIS A 1071 13.52 -12.19 -27.20
N ALA A 1072 13.51 -13.12 -26.24
CA ALA A 1072 14.41 -14.26 -26.20
C ALA A 1072 14.27 -15.18 -27.41
N LYS A 1073 13.07 -15.27 -28.00
CA LYS A 1073 12.81 -16.08 -29.21
C LYS A 1073 13.51 -15.53 -30.46
N LYS A 1074 13.80 -14.23 -30.51
CA LYS A 1074 14.44 -13.56 -31.67
C LYS A 1074 15.93 -13.29 -31.44
N THR A 1075 16.29 -12.84 -30.24
CA THR A 1075 17.65 -12.38 -29.91
C THR A 1075 18.19 -13.04 -28.63
N PRO A 1076 18.20 -14.38 -28.54
CA PRO A 1076 18.49 -15.15 -27.32
C PRO A 1076 19.83 -14.78 -26.68
N LYS A 1077 20.88 -14.59 -27.50
CA LYS A 1077 22.22 -14.20 -27.04
C LYS A 1077 22.25 -12.84 -26.34
N LYS A 1078 21.55 -11.85 -26.91
CA LYS A 1078 21.46 -10.49 -26.34
C LYS A 1078 20.65 -10.52 -25.06
N VAL A 1079 19.51 -11.21 -25.07
CA VAL A 1079 18.68 -11.36 -23.87
C VAL A 1079 19.45 -12.05 -22.74
N GLY A 1080 20.16 -13.14 -23.00
CA GLY A 1080 20.98 -13.81 -21.98
C GLY A 1080 22.07 -12.91 -21.39
N LYS A 1081 22.74 -12.10 -22.22
CA LYS A 1081 23.73 -11.12 -21.75
C LYS A 1081 23.10 -9.98 -20.93
N LEU A 1082 21.94 -9.48 -21.34
CA LEU A 1082 21.20 -8.46 -20.58
C LEU A 1082 20.75 -9.01 -19.22
N TYR A 1083 20.25 -10.24 -19.19
CA TYR A 1083 19.83 -10.89 -17.96
C TYR A 1083 21.00 -11.07 -16.99
N LEU A 1084 22.17 -11.50 -17.48
CA LEU A 1084 23.39 -11.54 -16.66
C LEU A 1084 23.80 -10.15 -16.16
N THR A 1085 23.68 -9.11 -16.98
CA THR A 1085 23.97 -7.72 -16.57
C THR A 1085 23.09 -7.31 -15.39
N ILE A 1086 21.81 -7.69 -15.41
CA ILE A 1086 20.87 -7.46 -14.30
C ILE A 1086 21.36 -8.18 -13.02
N LEU A 1087 21.74 -9.46 -13.12
CA LEU A 1087 22.20 -10.25 -11.96
C LEU A 1087 23.55 -9.78 -11.41
N GLU A 1088 24.46 -9.32 -12.29
CA GLU A 1088 25.78 -8.80 -11.93
C GLU A 1088 25.68 -7.45 -11.21
N ALA A 1089 24.58 -6.70 -11.42
CA ALA A 1089 24.23 -5.48 -10.70
C ALA A 1089 23.25 -5.74 -9.53
N ASP A 1090 23.37 -6.90 -8.87
CA ASP A 1090 22.55 -7.41 -7.75
C ASP A 1090 21.02 -7.45 -7.96
N GLY A 1091 20.57 -7.37 -9.22
CA GLY A 1091 19.17 -7.52 -9.59
C GLY A 1091 18.76 -8.97 -9.72
N TYR A 1092 18.06 -9.52 -8.72
CA TYR A 1092 17.55 -10.90 -8.75
C TYR A 1092 16.02 -10.94 -8.78
N PRO A 1093 15.38 -10.98 -9.96
CA PRO A 1093 13.94 -11.27 -10.08
C PRO A 1093 13.63 -12.66 -9.52
N THR A 1094 12.56 -12.79 -8.72
CA THR A 1094 12.14 -14.07 -8.11
C THR A 1094 10.67 -14.40 -8.32
N HIS A 1095 9.90 -13.56 -9.00
CA HIS A 1095 8.49 -13.83 -9.25
C HIS A 1095 8.12 -13.22 -10.63
N PRO A 1096 7.25 -13.89 -11.43
CA PRO A 1096 6.89 -15.30 -11.30
C PRO A 1096 8.06 -16.22 -11.67
N GLU A 1097 8.35 -17.21 -10.81
CA GLU A 1097 9.47 -18.15 -11.00
C GLU A 1097 9.35 -18.90 -12.32
N ASP A 1098 8.12 -19.24 -12.72
CA ASP A 1098 7.85 -20.00 -13.95
C ASP A 1098 8.24 -19.24 -15.22
N VAL A 1099 8.01 -17.92 -15.26
CA VAL A 1099 8.45 -17.08 -16.40
C VAL A 1099 9.97 -17.02 -16.47
N ILE A 1100 10.65 -16.97 -15.32
CA ILE A 1100 12.11 -16.99 -15.30
C ILE A 1100 12.63 -18.36 -15.77
N LYS A 1101 12.03 -19.46 -15.31
CA LYS A 1101 12.35 -20.82 -15.81
C LYS A 1101 12.17 -20.89 -17.33
N GLU A 1102 11.04 -20.42 -17.86
CA GLU A 1102 10.77 -20.39 -19.30
C GLU A 1102 11.77 -19.53 -20.07
N LEU A 1103 12.16 -18.37 -19.52
CA LEU A 1103 13.18 -17.50 -20.11
C LEU A 1103 14.53 -18.21 -20.23
N VAL A 1104 14.99 -18.84 -19.15
CA VAL A 1104 16.29 -19.53 -19.16
C VAL A 1104 16.25 -20.78 -20.05
N GLN A 1105 15.13 -21.52 -20.06
CA GLN A 1105 14.87 -22.63 -21.00
C GLN A 1105 14.92 -22.16 -22.45
N THR A 1106 14.25 -21.05 -22.78
CA THR A 1106 14.24 -20.48 -24.13
C THR A 1106 15.65 -20.09 -24.59
N ILE A 1107 16.45 -19.45 -23.72
CA ILE A 1107 17.84 -19.12 -24.01
C ILE A 1107 18.66 -20.40 -24.28
N HIS A 1108 18.46 -21.45 -23.48
CA HIS A 1108 19.13 -22.74 -23.66
C HIS A 1108 18.76 -23.42 -24.99
N ASP A 1109 17.48 -23.55 -25.29
CA ASP A 1109 16.97 -24.29 -26.45
C ASP A 1109 17.30 -23.60 -27.78
N GLN A 1110 17.51 -22.29 -27.74
CA GLN A 1110 17.98 -21.49 -28.87
C GLN A 1110 19.52 -21.55 -29.05
N GLY A 1111 20.22 -22.43 -28.34
CA GLY A 1111 21.65 -22.72 -28.53
C GLY A 1111 22.61 -22.00 -27.58
N GLU A 1112 22.13 -21.07 -26.74
CA GLU A 1112 22.96 -20.26 -25.82
C GLU A 1112 23.16 -20.96 -24.46
N LYS A 1113 23.53 -22.24 -24.49
CA LYS A 1113 23.61 -23.12 -23.31
C LYS A 1113 24.53 -22.60 -22.20
N LYS A 1114 25.67 -22.00 -22.57
CA LYS A 1114 26.63 -21.43 -21.60
C LYS A 1114 26.03 -20.23 -20.84
N LEU A 1115 25.24 -19.39 -21.51
CA LEU A 1115 24.59 -18.23 -20.87
C LEU A 1115 23.49 -18.70 -19.92
N ALA A 1116 22.64 -19.64 -20.36
CA ALA A 1116 21.60 -20.23 -19.52
C ALA A 1116 22.20 -20.85 -18.25
N LYS A 1117 23.29 -21.62 -18.38
CA LYS A 1117 24.01 -22.21 -17.25
C LYS A 1117 24.52 -21.14 -16.27
N LYS A 1118 25.18 -20.09 -16.77
CA LYS A 1118 25.73 -19.00 -15.93
C LYS A 1118 24.62 -18.23 -15.18
N ILE A 1119 23.43 -18.07 -15.78
CA ILE A 1119 22.27 -17.45 -15.12
C ILE A 1119 21.85 -18.28 -13.91
N CYS A 1120 21.71 -19.60 -14.06
CA CYS A 1120 21.36 -20.49 -12.94
C CYS A 1120 22.41 -20.42 -11.82
N GLU A 1121 23.70 -20.46 -12.17
CA GLU A 1121 24.80 -20.37 -11.20
C GLU A 1121 24.74 -19.07 -10.38
N LYS A 1122 24.47 -17.93 -11.03
CA LYS A 1122 24.30 -16.63 -10.34
C LYS A 1122 23.17 -16.65 -9.31
N TYR A 1123 22.03 -17.26 -9.65
CA TYR A 1123 20.94 -17.43 -8.68
C TYR A 1123 21.36 -18.29 -7.48
N ALA A 1124 22.09 -19.38 -7.73
CA ALA A 1124 22.61 -20.25 -6.67
C ALA A 1124 23.59 -19.51 -5.74
N GLU A 1125 24.52 -18.73 -6.30
CA GLU A 1125 25.47 -17.90 -5.54
C GLU A 1125 24.75 -16.93 -4.58
N LYS A 1126 23.57 -16.43 -5.00
CA LYS A 1126 22.73 -15.54 -4.18
C LYS A 1126 21.82 -16.29 -3.19
N GLY A 1127 21.77 -17.62 -3.23
CA GLY A 1127 20.94 -18.44 -2.36
C GLY A 1127 19.53 -18.70 -2.88
N ILE A 1128 19.27 -18.41 -4.14
CA ILE A 1128 17.95 -18.54 -4.78
C ILE A 1128 17.93 -19.83 -5.59
N MET A 1129 17.13 -20.81 -5.16
CA MET A 1129 17.28 -22.21 -5.60
C MET A 1129 16.23 -22.70 -6.60
N PHE A 1130 15.26 -21.88 -7.02
CA PHE A 1130 14.16 -22.34 -7.90
C PHE A 1130 14.60 -22.82 -9.30
N LEU A 1131 15.81 -22.46 -9.75
CA LEU A 1131 16.39 -22.93 -11.01
C LEU A 1131 17.22 -24.24 -10.87
N ARG A 1132 17.33 -24.82 -9.67
CA ARG A 1132 18.16 -26.01 -9.39
C ARG A 1132 17.78 -27.22 -10.23
N GLU A 1133 16.49 -27.52 -10.35
CA GLU A 1133 16.01 -28.66 -11.15
C GLU A 1133 16.38 -28.51 -12.63
N PHE A 1134 16.13 -27.32 -13.18
CA PHE A 1134 16.46 -26.98 -14.57
C PHE A 1134 17.97 -26.99 -14.82
N TYR A 1135 18.79 -26.54 -13.86
CA TYR A 1135 20.26 -26.61 -13.98
C TYR A 1135 20.75 -28.05 -14.17
N ASN A 1136 20.15 -29.02 -13.48
CA ASN A 1136 20.51 -30.44 -13.64
C ASN A 1136 20.19 -30.96 -15.05
N THR A 1137 19.06 -30.54 -15.62
CA THR A 1137 18.66 -30.87 -17.00
C THR A 1137 19.59 -30.25 -18.05
N VAL A 1138 19.99 -28.99 -17.87
CA VAL A 1138 20.83 -28.24 -18.82
C VAL A 1138 22.30 -28.61 -18.76
N SER A 1139 22.80 -29.01 -17.59
CA SER A 1139 24.21 -29.39 -17.40
C SER A 1139 24.54 -30.81 -17.87
N GLY A 1140 23.57 -31.54 -18.45
CA GLY A 1140 23.75 -32.92 -18.93
C GLY A 1140 23.93 -33.93 -17.79
N GLY A 1141 23.41 -33.63 -16.59
CA GLY A 1141 23.44 -34.52 -15.44
C GLY A 1141 22.39 -35.63 -15.55
N VAL A 1142 22.80 -36.87 -15.28
CA VAL A 1142 21.86 -37.94 -14.91
C VAL A 1142 21.01 -37.42 -13.75
N LYS A 1143 19.67 -37.56 -13.83
CA LYS A 1143 18.76 -37.29 -12.72
C LYS A 1143 19.28 -38.02 -11.47
N MET A 1144 19.86 -37.30 -10.51
CA MET A 1144 20.22 -37.87 -9.20
C MET A 1144 19.01 -37.95 -8.25
N TYR A 1145 17.82 -37.62 -8.73
CA TYR A 1145 16.60 -37.56 -7.95
C TYR A 1145 15.46 -38.20 -8.73
N ASP A 1146 15.21 -39.47 -8.44
CA ASP A 1146 13.90 -40.11 -8.53
C ASP A 1146 13.89 -41.18 -7.42
N LYS A 1147 13.37 -40.80 -6.24
CA LYS A 1147 12.73 -41.68 -5.25
C LYS A 1147 11.83 -40.84 -4.35
#